data_AF-A0AAN4TC31-F1
#
_entry.id   AF-A0AAN4TC31-F1
#
_cell.length_a   1.000
_cell.length_b   1.000
_cell.length_c   1.000
_cell.angle_alpha   90.00
_cell.angle_beta   90.00
_cell.angle_gamma   90.00
#
_symmetry.space_group_name_H-M   'P 1'
#
loop_
_entity.id
_entity.type
_entity.pdbx_description
1 polymer ?
#
loop_
_entity_poly.entity_id
_entity_poly.type
_entity_poly.pdbx_seq_one_letter_code
_entity_poly.pdbx_strand_id
1 'polypeptide(L)'
;MDPLSSEPEPAPRPSLVPLSPGPSESGRPQHRGPVLLEEDPITHHSEGLDALTRAPPSQLDEHRPREQSGQHDVLLSLLRRKLHELTDTVDVFVSKLEEQSGRVEELTKLNAALESNVKEQKDEISRIKAQLGDAQSERILFEAESKRAAEAKLEEKRREFARLLGDKDNDIASLQGKLDESVKQGQARVEEGKQQLAVTNTELGDLRGQINTLKAQRENLKKDLEAQTSRVNALETERQQFAKEAEETKQTSREKEPEQNLSNVRSQLVALQAENTELREKAKKRESRIHGLKKRVQEVEVELASASEQAGKDLDAAQSRITELEKQSSTRQHDLQDSETEQSRLRSELSNANEQIETHERDLLNERQANEVLQNRIAQLVEDVRQKEDEALKIREHITTEEDATTSLRVQRLSQDLKTEKSMVNRLQTELGERVVENERLKQALVDLEGRADDAMKAREEAERQQSVSQTERDAKLMADIERIRAELQDKGRQVSDLEARRDASIESDARTKREIEELHGKLRDAELRYREEKRGTEKLLSQKTVLESKQTQLTQQVHRLTSARHRAQSDVVRNLQQEIATREEAITGLETQLQLLGTRLKDIQGFAFELKRNAARRTIDDGFVRDRLEYEFRDGTRHWAKTWGANKVTTDLQQSDMGELRVQLQKVAEVRTDVRLVVQLEALDPRLVVDALLSRYLVDNIFLESSNAAGGHDEVSMESALSKFLIELYKTFMHVDESKAHSWRSQTLGLFKESELGSVAEEDSPSKGEGTRDWYGLAQRFLQGPVRFFLKPVSSSEHQVQVEQLVELMSETADLSRYIRRQYTALQIRGFEHYQGQAFRHDSPEMELDRYHRMDPDDSRRDGDRIRMVVKPGFFAPGPANGERKVWAKAVVLLT
;
A
#
# COMPACT_ATOMS: atom_id res chain seq x y z
N MET A 1 47.21 21.50 32.60
CA MET A 1 46.89 20.28 33.37
C MET A 1 46.15 19.39 32.40
N ASP A 2 46.94 18.67 31.63
CA ASP A 2 46.56 17.71 30.59
C ASP A 2 46.52 16.30 31.23
N PRO A 3 46.20 15.18 30.53
CA PRO A 3 46.00 15.06 29.08
C PRO A 3 44.84 14.18 28.56
N LEU A 4 44.50 14.41 27.27
CA LEU A 4 44.23 13.44 26.18
C LEU A 4 43.31 12.22 26.37
N SER A 5 42.32 12.10 25.46
CA SER A 5 42.01 10.92 24.60
C SER A 5 40.75 11.22 23.75
N SER A 6 40.52 10.73 22.53
CA SER A 6 41.34 10.30 21.37
C SER A 6 40.36 9.85 20.27
N GLU A 7 40.57 10.17 19.00
CA GLU A 7 39.64 9.83 17.90
C GLU A 7 39.64 8.32 17.53
N PRO A 8 38.54 7.78 16.96
CA PRO A 8 38.51 6.46 16.33
C PRO A 8 38.74 6.52 14.81
N GLU A 9 39.80 5.87 14.32
CA GLU A 9 40.02 5.62 12.88
C GLU A 9 39.08 4.53 12.30
N PRO A 10 38.88 4.49 10.96
CA PRO A 10 37.97 3.54 10.31
C PRO A 10 38.55 2.12 10.16
N ALA A 11 37.69 1.10 10.31
CA ALA A 11 38.06 -0.32 10.23
C ALA A 11 38.30 -0.83 8.79
N PRO A 12 39.13 -1.89 8.59
CA PRO A 12 39.67 -2.26 7.27
C PRO A 12 38.82 -3.27 6.47
N ARG A 13 39.20 -3.45 5.19
CA ARG A 13 38.65 -4.46 4.28
C ARG A 13 39.05 -5.89 4.70
N PRO A 14 38.17 -6.91 4.55
CA PRO A 14 38.53 -8.31 4.77
C PRO A 14 39.38 -8.87 3.61
N SER A 15 40.31 -9.77 3.92
CA SER A 15 41.25 -10.40 2.99
C SER A 15 40.89 -11.85 2.64
N LEU A 16 41.27 -12.28 1.43
CA LEU A 16 41.08 -13.65 0.91
C LEU A 16 42.04 -14.66 1.56
N VAL A 17 41.51 -15.81 2.02
CA VAL A 17 42.26 -17.03 2.38
C VAL A 17 41.43 -18.26 1.95
N PRO A 18 42.02 -19.33 1.37
CA PRO A 18 41.27 -20.35 0.62
C PRO A 18 40.90 -21.62 1.44
N LEU A 19 40.06 -22.47 0.85
CA LEU A 19 39.74 -23.83 1.33
C LEU A 19 39.87 -24.88 0.21
N SER A 20 40.24 -26.11 0.59
CA SER A 20 40.39 -27.32 -0.24
C SER A 20 40.48 -28.54 0.72
N PRO A 21 40.42 -29.80 0.25
CA PRO A 21 39.32 -30.37 -0.54
C PRO A 21 38.84 -31.77 -0.04
N GLY A 22 37.59 -32.14 -0.34
CA GLY A 22 37.06 -33.51 -0.16
C GLY A 22 36.64 -33.90 1.27
N PRO A 23 36.17 -35.15 1.52
CA PRO A 23 36.18 -36.33 0.64
C PRO A 23 34.78 -36.80 0.15
N SER A 24 34.74 -37.98 -0.48
CA SER A 24 33.60 -38.59 -1.19
C SER A 24 32.67 -39.47 -0.34
N GLU A 25 31.39 -39.59 -0.75
CA GLU A 25 30.62 -40.86 -0.93
C GLU A 25 29.24 -40.51 -1.55
N SER A 26 28.88 -41.00 -2.74
CA SER A 26 28.32 -42.32 -3.10
C SER A 26 26.79 -42.44 -2.92
N GLY A 27 26.06 -42.78 -4.00
CA GLY A 27 24.58 -42.94 -3.98
C GLY A 27 23.90 -42.86 -5.35
N ARG A 28 23.62 -44.00 -5.99
CA ARG A 28 22.77 -44.12 -7.19
C ARG A 28 21.33 -44.53 -6.80
N PRO A 29 20.35 -44.23 -7.67
CA PRO A 29 19.54 -45.31 -8.24
C PRO A 29 19.45 -45.27 -9.78
N GLN A 30 18.71 -46.21 -10.39
CA GLN A 30 18.62 -46.45 -11.85
C GLN A 30 17.15 -46.59 -12.32
N HIS A 31 16.96 -46.70 -13.66
CA HIS A 31 15.74 -47.06 -14.42
C HIS A 31 14.74 -45.90 -14.72
N ARG A 32 14.02 -45.85 -15.87
CA ARG A 32 13.92 -46.79 -17.03
C ARG A 32 13.32 -46.12 -18.31
N GLY A 33 14.01 -46.23 -19.47
CA GLY A 33 13.54 -46.30 -20.89
C GLY A 33 12.36 -45.45 -21.43
N PRO A 34 11.88 -45.67 -22.69
CA PRO A 34 12.46 -46.35 -23.87
C PRO A 34 13.11 -45.33 -24.84
N VAL A 35 13.94 -45.61 -25.87
CA VAL A 35 14.05 -46.68 -26.90
C VAL A 35 13.02 -46.59 -28.04
N LEU A 36 13.41 -45.97 -29.16
CA LEU A 36 12.81 -46.12 -30.49
C LEU A 36 13.89 -46.02 -31.59
N LEU A 37 14.02 -47.12 -32.33
CA LEU A 37 14.34 -47.28 -33.77
C LEU A 37 15.19 -46.20 -34.49
N GLU A 38 16.37 -46.63 -34.95
CA GLU A 38 17.03 -46.11 -36.16
C GLU A 38 16.64 -47.02 -37.36
N GLU A 39 16.63 -46.49 -38.58
CA GLU A 39 16.43 -47.25 -39.82
C GLU A 39 17.65 -47.09 -40.75
N ASP A 40 18.14 -48.19 -41.32
CA ASP A 40 19.09 -48.17 -42.44
C ASP A 40 18.45 -47.52 -43.69
N PRO A 41 19.27 -47.06 -44.67
CA PRO A 41 19.38 -47.93 -45.84
C PRO A 41 20.75 -47.98 -46.54
N ILE A 42 21.17 -49.22 -46.82
CA ILE A 42 21.71 -49.70 -48.11
C ILE A 42 23.03 -49.08 -48.61
N THR A 43 24.08 -49.90 -48.53
CA THR A 43 25.27 -49.79 -49.38
C THR A 43 24.99 -50.34 -50.79
N HIS A 44 25.48 -49.65 -51.83
CA HIS A 44 25.50 -50.17 -53.20
C HIS A 44 26.93 -50.19 -53.77
N HIS A 45 27.23 -51.23 -54.54
CA HIS A 45 28.53 -51.44 -55.17
C HIS A 45 28.79 -50.47 -56.33
N SER A 46 30.05 -50.06 -56.48
CA SER A 46 30.61 -49.65 -57.77
C SER A 46 32.09 -50.01 -57.83
N GLU A 47 32.38 -51.25 -58.25
CA GLU A 47 33.74 -51.69 -58.59
C GLU A 47 34.05 -51.37 -60.06
N GLY A 48 35.30 -50.97 -60.32
CA GLY A 48 35.96 -51.14 -61.62
C GLY A 48 35.61 -50.13 -62.71
N LEU A 49 36.54 -49.20 -62.96
CA LEU A 49 37.19 -49.03 -64.28
C LEU A 49 38.32 -47.99 -64.19
N ASP A 50 39.54 -48.44 -63.91
CA ASP A 50 40.75 -47.64 -64.16
C ASP A 50 41.98 -48.55 -64.37
N ALA A 51 42.41 -48.72 -65.63
CA ALA A 51 43.54 -49.56 -66.01
C ALA A 51 44.14 -49.14 -67.37
N LEU A 52 45.24 -48.39 -67.32
CA LEU A 52 45.93 -47.80 -68.46
C LEU A 52 46.84 -48.77 -69.23
N THR A 53 46.88 -48.59 -70.56
CA THR A 53 48.05 -48.76 -71.48
C THR A 53 48.54 -50.12 -72.00
N ARG A 54 49.16 -50.02 -73.20
CA ARG A 54 50.17 -50.89 -73.88
C ARG A 54 49.72 -52.15 -74.65
N ALA A 55 49.71 -52.00 -75.97
CA ALA A 55 50.30 -52.99 -76.89
C ALA A 55 51.85 -52.93 -76.81
N PRO A 56 52.61 -53.97 -77.22
CA PRO A 56 53.17 -53.99 -78.59
C PRO A 56 53.14 -55.42 -79.22
N PRO A 57 54.08 -55.93 -80.07
CA PRO A 57 53.67 -56.30 -81.44
C PRO A 57 54.11 -57.69 -81.98
N SER A 58 53.73 -57.97 -83.23
CA SER A 58 54.45 -58.76 -84.27
C SER A 58 53.92 -60.16 -84.67
N GLN A 59 53.97 -60.38 -85.99
CA GLN A 59 54.23 -61.64 -86.74
C GLN A 59 53.11 -62.67 -87.04
N LEU A 60 52.99 -62.95 -88.37
CA LEU A 60 52.56 -64.19 -89.05
C LEU A 60 51.04 -64.54 -88.99
N ASP A 61 50.37 -65.06 -90.04
CA ASP A 61 50.83 -65.32 -91.42
C ASP A 61 49.75 -65.32 -92.53
N GLU A 62 50.24 -65.26 -93.78
CA GLU A 62 49.75 -65.81 -95.06
C GLU A 62 48.36 -65.58 -95.72
N HIS A 63 48.44 -65.52 -97.08
CA HIS A 63 47.47 -65.92 -98.12
C HIS A 63 46.33 -64.99 -98.64
N ARG A 64 46.72 -64.19 -99.65
CA ARG A 64 46.13 -64.00 -101.02
C ARG A 64 45.13 -65.08 -101.54
N PRO A 65 44.36 -64.86 -102.66
CA PRO A 65 44.21 -63.70 -103.58
C PRO A 65 42.69 -63.35 -103.83
N ARG A 66 42.11 -62.85 -104.96
CA ARG A 66 42.54 -62.43 -106.33
C ARG A 66 41.59 -61.40 -107.01
N GLU A 67 42.14 -60.69 -107.99
CA GLU A 67 41.60 -59.85 -109.11
C GLU A 67 40.10 -59.86 -109.53
N GLN A 68 39.52 -58.65 -109.68
CA GLN A 68 38.92 -58.05 -110.91
C GLN A 68 38.41 -56.62 -110.58
N SER A 69 38.99 -55.50 -111.07
CA SER A 69 39.19 -54.99 -112.45
C SER A 69 38.04 -54.08 -112.95
N GLY A 70 38.37 -52.83 -113.30
CA GLY A 70 37.59 -52.00 -114.24
C GLY A 70 36.61 -50.99 -113.64
N GLN A 71 35.50 -51.45 -113.06
CA GLN A 71 34.41 -50.56 -112.61
C GLN A 71 34.51 -50.12 -111.14
N HIS A 72 35.40 -50.75 -110.37
CA HIS A 72 35.49 -50.51 -108.94
C HIS A 72 35.99 -49.11 -108.57
N ASP A 73 36.90 -48.49 -109.35
CA ASP A 73 37.55 -47.24 -108.94
C ASP A 73 36.62 -46.02 -108.92
N VAL A 74 35.65 -45.92 -109.83
CA VAL A 74 34.66 -44.82 -109.78
C VAL A 74 33.75 -44.99 -108.57
N LEU A 75 33.25 -46.20 -108.32
CA LEU A 75 32.46 -46.52 -107.14
C LEU A 75 33.25 -46.34 -105.84
N LEU A 76 34.53 -46.73 -105.81
CA LEU A 76 35.44 -46.51 -104.69
C LEU A 76 35.77 -45.03 -104.51
N SER A 77 35.84 -44.22 -105.56
CA SER A 77 36.04 -42.77 -105.42
C SER A 77 34.81 -42.07 -104.83
N LEU A 78 33.60 -42.48 -105.24
CA LEU A 78 32.34 -41.97 -104.70
C LEU A 78 32.10 -42.46 -103.27
N LEU A 79 32.40 -43.75 -103.00
CA LEU A 79 32.37 -44.32 -101.65
C LEU A 79 33.42 -43.66 -100.76
N ARG A 80 34.66 -43.44 -101.22
CA ARG A 80 35.68 -42.70 -100.43
C ARG A 80 35.23 -41.28 -100.13
N ARG A 81 34.66 -40.55 -101.10
CA ARG A 81 34.10 -39.21 -100.85
C ARG A 81 32.96 -39.28 -99.83
N LYS A 82 31.97 -40.16 -99.99
CA LYS A 82 30.88 -40.33 -99.02
C LYS A 82 31.36 -40.83 -97.66
N LEU A 83 32.44 -41.60 -97.61
CA LEU A 83 33.08 -42.04 -96.37
C LEU A 83 33.79 -40.87 -95.70
N HIS A 84 34.46 -39.98 -96.44
CA HIS A 84 35.02 -38.74 -95.90
C HIS A 84 33.92 -37.80 -95.43
N GLU A 85 32.89 -37.53 -96.23
CA GLU A 85 31.73 -36.73 -95.82
C GLU A 85 31.07 -37.32 -94.56
N LEU A 86 30.96 -38.65 -94.46
CA LEU A 86 30.46 -39.32 -93.27
C LEU A 86 31.42 -39.18 -92.08
N THR A 87 32.73 -39.39 -92.27
CA THR A 87 33.77 -39.17 -91.25
C THR A 87 33.76 -37.73 -90.75
N ASP A 88 33.76 -36.73 -91.63
CA ASP A 88 33.68 -35.31 -91.29
C ASP A 88 32.42 -35.02 -90.44
N THR A 89 31.26 -35.60 -90.79
CA THR A 89 30.05 -35.46 -89.95
C THR A 89 30.15 -36.21 -88.62
N VAL A 90 30.76 -37.40 -88.59
CA VAL A 90 30.99 -38.19 -87.38
C VAL A 90 31.95 -37.45 -86.45
N ASP A 91 33.04 -36.89 -86.95
CA ASP A 91 34.00 -36.10 -86.18
C ASP A 91 33.34 -34.84 -85.61
N VAL A 92 32.49 -34.14 -86.39
CA VAL A 92 31.67 -33.02 -85.89
C VAL A 92 30.65 -33.46 -84.84
N PHE A 93 30.12 -34.69 -84.91
CA PHE A 93 29.28 -35.25 -83.84
C PHE A 93 30.09 -35.67 -82.62
N VAL A 94 31.29 -36.25 -82.79
CA VAL A 94 32.22 -36.62 -81.71
C VAL A 94 32.65 -35.38 -80.95
N SER A 95 33.14 -34.33 -81.60
CA SER A 95 33.52 -33.08 -80.91
C SER A 95 32.35 -32.40 -80.20
N LYS A 96 31.11 -32.55 -80.68
CA LYS A 96 29.91 -32.09 -79.97
C LYS A 96 29.56 -32.97 -78.76
N LEU A 97 29.78 -34.27 -78.84
CA LEU A 97 29.60 -35.19 -77.71
C LEU A 97 30.70 -34.99 -76.66
N GLU A 98 31.93 -34.70 -77.07
CA GLU A 98 33.04 -34.31 -76.19
C GLU A 98 32.74 -32.96 -75.51
N GLU A 99 32.27 -31.95 -76.25
CA GLU A 99 31.84 -30.67 -75.66
C GLU A 99 30.67 -30.85 -74.67
N GLN A 100 29.67 -31.67 -75.02
CA GLN A 100 28.56 -31.98 -74.12
C GLN A 100 29.02 -32.79 -72.90
N SER A 101 29.95 -33.72 -73.06
CA SER A 101 30.54 -34.49 -71.95
C SER A 101 31.32 -33.59 -71.00
N GLY A 102 32.12 -32.64 -71.51
CA GLY A 102 32.80 -31.63 -70.70
C GLY A 102 31.83 -30.74 -69.93
N ARG A 103 30.77 -30.25 -70.58
CA ARG A 103 29.70 -29.49 -69.90
C ARG A 103 28.98 -30.30 -68.82
N VAL A 104 28.76 -31.59 -69.03
CA VAL A 104 28.21 -32.50 -68.00
C VAL A 104 29.19 -32.63 -66.83
N GLU A 105 30.49 -32.80 -67.09
CA GLU A 105 31.52 -32.89 -66.05
C GLU A 105 31.63 -31.58 -65.23
N GLU A 106 31.54 -30.42 -65.88
CA GLU A 106 31.46 -29.11 -65.22
C GLU A 106 30.21 -28.99 -64.34
N LEU A 107 29.05 -29.40 -64.84
CA LEU A 107 27.80 -29.42 -64.05
C LEU A 107 27.87 -30.39 -62.87
N THR A 108 28.50 -31.57 -63.02
CA THR A 108 28.73 -32.51 -61.91
C THR A 108 29.64 -31.90 -60.84
N LYS A 109 30.74 -31.24 -61.24
CA LYS A 109 31.64 -30.53 -60.31
C LYS A 109 30.93 -29.39 -59.58
N LEU A 110 30.11 -28.62 -60.29
CA LEU A 110 29.34 -27.52 -59.72
C LEU A 110 28.26 -28.02 -58.76
N ASN A 111 27.57 -29.12 -59.09
CA ASN A 111 26.59 -29.74 -58.19
C ASN A 111 27.24 -30.29 -56.91
N ALA A 112 28.38 -30.97 -57.01
CA ALA A 112 29.14 -31.43 -55.84
C ALA A 112 29.61 -30.26 -54.94
N ALA A 113 30.00 -29.13 -55.54
CA ALA A 113 30.33 -27.91 -54.80
C ALA A 113 29.09 -27.29 -54.09
N LEU A 114 27.93 -27.29 -54.75
CA LEU A 114 26.67 -26.85 -54.13
C LEU A 114 26.27 -27.76 -52.96
N GLU A 115 26.36 -29.09 -53.12
CA GLU A 115 26.08 -30.06 -52.05
C GLU A 115 27.01 -29.87 -50.84
N SER A 116 28.29 -29.60 -51.08
CA SER A 116 29.26 -29.26 -50.02
C SER A 116 28.88 -27.97 -49.28
N ASN A 117 28.52 -26.91 -50.01
CA ASN A 117 28.12 -25.63 -49.41
C ASN A 117 26.80 -25.75 -48.61
N VAL A 118 25.82 -26.50 -49.13
CA VAL A 118 24.54 -26.77 -48.43
C VAL A 118 24.78 -27.57 -47.15
N LYS A 119 25.74 -28.51 -47.15
CA LYS A 119 26.15 -29.23 -45.93
C LYS A 119 26.80 -28.29 -44.91
N GLU A 120 27.74 -27.45 -45.33
CA GLU A 120 28.42 -26.49 -44.44
C GLU A 120 27.42 -25.52 -43.80
N GLN A 121 26.48 -24.96 -44.58
CA GLN A 121 25.41 -24.10 -44.07
C GLN A 121 24.48 -24.84 -43.09
N LYS A 122 24.18 -26.12 -43.32
CA LYS A 122 23.37 -26.94 -42.40
C LYS A 122 24.08 -27.20 -41.07
N ASP A 123 25.39 -27.41 -41.11
CA ASP A 123 26.23 -27.57 -39.92
C ASP A 123 26.37 -26.23 -39.16
N GLU A 124 26.51 -25.11 -39.86
CA GLU A 124 26.52 -23.77 -39.26
C GLU A 124 25.19 -23.41 -38.59
N ILE A 125 24.05 -23.61 -39.27
CA ILE A 125 22.71 -23.42 -38.69
C ILE A 125 22.53 -24.24 -37.41
N SER A 126 23.11 -25.44 -37.38
CA SER A 126 23.05 -26.35 -36.22
C SER A 126 23.92 -25.83 -35.05
N ARG A 127 25.11 -25.25 -35.32
CA ARG A 127 25.93 -24.55 -34.30
C ARG A 127 25.23 -23.32 -33.74
N ILE A 128 24.67 -22.47 -34.60
CA ILE A 128 23.95 -21.25 -34.20
C ILE A 128 22.72 -21.62 -33.35
N LYS A 129 22.00 -22.69 -33.71
CA LYS A 129 20.85 -23.18 -32.94
C LYS A 129 21.24 -23.71 -31.56
N ALA A 130 22.40 -24.35 -31.41
CA ALA A 130 22.93 -24.75 -30.10
C ALA A 130 23.29 -23.53 -29.25
N GLN A 131 24.08 -22.60 -29.79
CA GLN A 131 24.48 -21.35 -29.11
C GLN A 131 23.27 -20.51 -28.66
N LEU A 132 22.20 -20.47 -29.46
CA LEU A 132 20.95 -19.80 -29.09
C LEU A 132 20.24 -20.49 -27.91
N GLY A 133 20.32 -21.83 -27.81
CA GLY A 133 19.82 -22.60 -26.68
C GLY A 133 20.61 -22.31 -25.40
N ASP A 134 21.94 -22.36 -25.49
CA ASP A 134 22.84 -22.07 -24.37
C ASP A 134 22.61 -20.64 -23.82
N ALA A 135 22.56 -19.64 -24.71
CA ALA A 135 22.29 -18.25 -24.34
C ALA A 135 20.88 -18.03 -23.75
N GLN A 136 19.88 -18.82 -24.16
CA GLN A 136 18.55 -18.80 -23.52
C GLN A 136 18.61 -19.41 -22.10
N SER A 137 19.36 -20.50 -21.89
CA SER A 137 19.57 -21.07 -20.56
C SER A 137 20.35 -20.13 -19.63
N GLU A 138 21.42 -19.49 -20.10
CA GLU A 138 22.16 -18.48 -19.34
C GLU A 138 21.26 -17.30 -18.95
N ARG A 139 20.45 -16.79 -19.88
CA ARG A 139 19.50 -15.71 -19.60
C ARG A 139 18.49 -16.08 -18.52
N ILE A 140 17.90 -17.28 -18.60
CA ILE A 140 16.93 -17.77 -17.59
C ILE A 140 17.60 -17.91 -16.22
N LEU A 141 18.85 -18.36 -16.17
CA LEU A 141 19.61 -18.47 -14.93
C LEU A 141 19.91 -17.08 -14.34
N PHE A 142 20.36 -16.13 -15.14
CA PHE A 142 20.61 -14.74 -14.72
C PHE A 142 19.34 -14.04 -14.23
N GLU A 143 18.20 -14.19 -14.92
CA GLU A 143 16.92 -13.65 -14.48
C GLU A 143 16.47 -14.26 -13.13
N ALA A 144 16.70 -15.56 -12.92
CA ALA A 144 16.41 -16.24 -11.65
C ALA A 144 17.33 -15.77 -10.50
N GLU A 145 18.62 -15.56 -10.76
CA GLU A 145 19.57 -15.04 -9.77
C GLU A 145 19.30 -13.58 -9.42
N SER A 146 19.05 -12.73 -10.43
CA SER A 146 18.64 -11.33 -10.22
C SER A 146 17.35 -11.24 -9.41
N LYS A 147 16.38 -12.12 -9.65
CA LYS A 147 15.15 -12.20 -8.85
C LYS A 147 15.44 -12.58 -7.39
N ARG A 148 16.22 -13.63 -7.14
CA ARG A 148 16.62 -14.04 -5.78
C ARG A 148 17.37 -12.92 -5.03
N ALA A 149 18.24 -12.19 -5.72
CA ALA A 149 18.99 -11.08 -5.14
C ALA A 149 18.07 -9.89 -4.78
N ALA A 150 17.02 -9.63 -5.57
CA ALA A 150 16.00 -8.64 -5.25
C ALA A 150 15.12 -9.08 -4.06
N GLU A 151 14.68 -10.34 -4.04
CA GLU A 151 13.88 -10.92 -2.95
C GLU A 151 14.66 -10.90 -1.62
N ALA A 152 15.95 -11.22 -1.63
CA ALA A 152 16.81 -11.15 -0.46
C ALA A 152 16.93 -9.73 0.12
N LYS A 153 17.10 -8.69 -0.73
CA LYS A 153 17.16 -7.28 -0.30
C LYS A 153 15.81 -6.77 0.22
N LEU A 154 14.71 -7.22 -0.37
CA LEU A 154 13.35 -6.86 0.08
C LEU A 154 13.09 -7.46 1.47
N GLU A 155 13.49 -8.71 1.69
CA GLU A 155 13.39 -9.40 2.97
C GLU A 155 14.34 -8.83 4.05
N GLU A 156 15.56 -8.39 3.67
CA GLU A 156 16.44 -7.61 4.54
C GLU A 156 15.76 -6.31 5.01
N LYS A 157 15.20 -5.53 4.08
CA LYS A 157 14.49 -4.29 4.42
C LYS A 157 13.22 -4.52 5.23
N ARG A 158 12.49 -5.63 5.04
CA ARG A 158 11.39 -6.01 5.93
C ARG A 158 11.83 -6.19 7.38
N ARG A 159 12.98 -6.81 7.61
CA ARG A 159 13.55 -7.02 8.96
C ARG A 159 14.04 -5.72 9.59
N GLU A 160 14.56 -4.80 8.77
CA GLU A 160 14.93 -3.44 9.19
C GLU A 160 13.70 -2.65 9.63
N PHE A 161 12.62 -2.64 8.82
CA PHE A 161 11.35 -2.02 9.21
C PHE A 161 10.72 -2.66 10.45
N ALA A 162 10.76 -3.99 10.58
CA ALA A 162 10.23 -4.69 11.76
C ALA A 162 10.99 -4.33 13.05
N ARG A 163 12.31 -4.10 12.98
CA ARG A 163 13.10 -3.58 14.10
C ARG A 163 12.71 -2.14 14.44
N LEU A 164 12.69 -1.25 13.44
CA LEU A 164 12.34 0.16 13.63
C LEU A 164 10.92 0.35 14.21
N LEU A 165 9.97 -0.52 13.85
CA LEU A 165 8.64 -0.54 14.46
C LEU A 165 8.70 -0.97 15.93
N GLY A 166 9.36 -2.09 16.24
CA GLY A 166 9.52 -2.54 17.64
C GLY A 166 10.27 -1.54 18.52
N ASP A 167 11.29 -0.87 17.99
CA ASP A 167 12.00 0.21 18.68
C ASP A 167 11.07 1.41 18.95
N LYS A 168 10.17 1.73 18.01
CA LYS A 168 9.17 2.81 18.19
C LYS A 168 8.02 2.42 19.13
N ASP A 169 7.59 1.16 19.16
CA ASP A 169 6.63 0.66 20.14
C ASP A 169 7.22 0.73 21.56
N ASN A 170 8.51 0.43 21.72
CA ASN A 170 9.25 0.60 22.98
C ASN A 170 9.38 2.08 23.38
N ASP A 171 9.67 2.99 22.45
CA ASP A 171 9.66 4.45 22.69
C ASP A 171 8.27 4.91 23.18
N ILE A 172 7.20 4.48 22.51
CA ILE A 172 5.81 4.83 22.84
C ILE A 172 5.46 4.33 24.24
N ALA A 173 5.78 3.08 24.58
CA ALA A 173 5.57 2.54 25.92
C ALA A 173 6.37 3.31 27.00
N SER A 174 7.60 3.75 26.68
CA SER A 174 8.40 4.59 27.58
C SER A 174 7.78 5.98 27.79
N LEU A 175 7.22 6.59 26.74
CA LEU A 175 6.54 7.88 26.82
C LEU A 175 5.20 7.78 27.57
N GLN A 176 4.43 6.72 27.37
CA GLN A 176 3.20 6.44 28.14
C GLN A 176 3.51 6.29 29.63
N GLY A 177 4.53 5.50 30.01
CA GLY A 177 4.93 5.35 31.41
C GLY A 177 5.39 6.66 32.07
N LYS A 178 6.04 7.56 31.30
CA LYS A 178 6.40 8.91 31.78
C LYS A 178 5.18 9.82 31.92
N LEU A 179 4.21 9.72 31.01
CA LEU A 179 2.96 10.48 31.07
C LEU A 179 2.12 10.07 32.29
N ASP A 180 1.92 8.78 32.52
CA ASP A 180 1.22 8.24 33.69
C ASP A 180 1.85 8.72 35.01
N GLU A 181 3.19 8.75 35.05
CA GLU A 181 3.92 9.23 36.23
C GLU A 181 3.78 10.75 36.42
N SER A 182 3.81 11.54 35.34
CA SER A 182 3.51 12.97 35.39
C SER A 182 2.06 13.26 35.80
N VAL A 183 1.11 12.41 35.40
CA VAL A 183 -0.31 12.52 35.80
C VAL A 183 -0.47 12.25 37.30
N LYS A 184 0.16 11.21 37.85
CA LYS A 184 0.17 10.96 39.31
C LYS A 184 0.77 12.13 40.10
N GLN A 185 1.88 12.70 39.62
CA GLN A 185 2.50 13.86 40.26
C GLN A 185 1.63 15.11 40.17
N GLY A 186 0.89 15.31 39.08
CA GLY A 186 -0.15 16.32 38.96
C GLY A 186 -1.28 16.12 39.97
N GLN A 187 -1.84 14.90 40.06
CA GLN A 187 -2.89 14.55 41.02
C GLN A 187 -2.45 14.78 42.47
N ALA A 188 -1.23 14.37 42.84
CA ALA A 188 -0.68 14.59 44.17
C ALA A 188 -0.62 16.08 44.55
N ARG A 189 -0.17 16.95 43.62
CA ARG A 189 -0.17 18.41 43.81
C ARG A 189 -1.56 19.02 43.89
N VAL A 190 -2.55 18.46 43.18
CA VAL A 190 -3.95 18.89 43.29
C VAL A 190 -4.54 18.56 44.66
N GLU A 191 -4.25 17.38 45.22
CA GLU A 191 -4.67 17.03 46.59
C GLU A 191 -3.94 17.86 47.65
N GLU A 192 -2.65 18.14 47.47
CA GLU A 192 -1.91 19.08 48.33
C GLU A 192 -2.54 20.49 48.28
N GLY A 193 -2.86 21.00 47.09
CA GLY A 193 -3.54 22.28 46.90
C GLY A 193 -4.92 22.33 47.57
N LYS A 194 -5.71 21.25 47.49
CA LYS A 194 -7.00 21.13 48.21
C LYS A 194 -6.81 21.18 49.73
N GLN A 195 -5.77 20.53 50.27
CA GLN A 195 -5.47 20.57 51.70
C GLN A 195 -5.06 21.96 52.16
N GLN A 196 -4.18 22.64 51.41
CA GLN A 196 -3.79 24.03 51.68
C GLN A 196 -5.01 24.98 51.64
N LEU A 197 -5.87 24.84 50.63
CA LEU A 197 -7.09 25.64 50.49
C LEU A 197 -8.05 25.41 51.67
N ALA A 198 -8.23 24.15 52.12
CA ALA A 198 -9.02 23.82 53.30
C ALA A 198 -8.50 24.51 54.57
N VAL A 199 -7.17 24.55 54.78
CA VAL A 199 -6.56 25.29 55.90
C VAL A 199 -6.86 26.79 55.81
N THR A 200 -6.61 27.43 54.66
CA THR A 200 -6.88 28.87 54.51
C THR A 200 -8.38 29.22 54.70
N ASN A 201 -9.30 28.32 54.33
CA ASN A 201 -10.73 28.49 54.62
C ASN A 201 -11.04 28.42 56.11
N THR A 202 -10.36 27.59 56.90
CA THR A 202 -10.51 27.60 58.37
C THR A 202 -9.94 28.88 58.99
N GLU A 203 -8.78 29.35 58.54
CA GLU A 203 -8.18 30.62 59.00
C GLU A 203 -9.07 31.83 58.67
N LEU A 204 -9.66 31.87 57.47
CA LEU A 204 -10.64 32.89 57.07
C LEU A 204 -11.94 32.81 57.91
N GLY A 205 -12.34 31.61 58.31
CA GLY A 205 -13.44 31.38 59.26
C GLY A 205 -13.16 32.00 60.63
N ASP A 206 -11.98 31.72 61.20
CA ASP A 206 -11.54 32.25 62.49
C ASP A 206 -11.35 33.77 62.44
N LEU A 207 -10.75 34.31 61.38
CA LEU A 207 -10.61 35.76 61.18
C LEU A 207 -11.98 36.45 61.04
N ARG A 208 -12.94 35.85 60.32
CA ARG A 208 -14.33 36.33 60.26
C ARG A 208 -15.00 36.28 61.64
N GLY A 209 -14.70 35.27 62.46
CA GLY A 209 -15.09 35.19 63.87
C GLY A 209 -14.55 36.36 64.69
N GLN A 210 -13.23 36.58 64.66
CA GLN A 210 -12.55 37.69 65.35
C GLN A 210 -13.10 39.06 64.92
N ILE A 211 -13.33 39.28 63.63
CA ILE A 211 -13.94 40.52 63.09
C ILE A 211 -15.34 40.74 63.69
N ASN A 212 -16.14 39.69 63.86
CA ASN A 212 -17.46 39.81 64.47
C ASN A 212 -17.37 40.12 65.98
N THR A 213 -16.42 39.53 66.71
CA THR A 213 -16.13 39.89 68.11
C THR A 213 -15.69 41.35 68.24
N LEU A 214 -14.80 41.83 67.37
CA LEU A 214 -14.33 43.22 67.33
C LEU A 214 -15.46 44.20 66.99
N LYS A 215 -16.37 43.85 66.07
CA LYS A 215 -17.58 44.64 65.78
C LYS A 215 -18.49 44.76 67.02
N ALA A 216 -18.69 43.67 67.76
CA ALA A 216 -19.49 43.69 68.99
C ALA A 216 -18.83 44.54 70.10
N GLN A 217 -17.50 44.45 70.25
CA GLN A 217 -16.74 45.32 71.16
C GLN A 217 -16.85 46.80 70.77
N ARG A 218 -16.75 47.13 69.48
CA ARG A 218 -16.92 48.50 68.97
C ARG A 218 -18.30 49.08 69.28
N GLU A 219 -19.38 48.33 69.07
CA GLU A 219 -20.74 48.84 69.37
C GLU A 219 -21.01 48.96 70.87
N ASN A 220 -20.33 48.20 71.74
CA ASN A 220 -20.38 48.42 73.18
C ASN A 220 -19.60 49.69 73.58
N LEU A 221 -18.36 49.85 73.11
CA LEU A 221 -17.55 51.06 73.35
C LEU A 221 -18.24 52.35 72.84
N LYS A 222 -19.00 52.25 71.76
CA LYS A 222 -19.81 53.35 71.22
C LYS A 222 -20.96 53.72 72.17
N LYS A 223 -21.67 52.75 72.74
CA LYS A 223 -22.71 53.02 73.77
C LYS A 223 -22.11 53.63 75.04
N ASP A 224 -20.93 53.16 75.45
CA ASP A 224 -20.19 53.76 76.57
C ASP A 224 -19.81 55.22 76.27
N LEU A 225 -19.37 55.51 75.04
CA LEU A 225 -19.07 56.87 74.59
C LEU A 225 -20.32 57.76 74.56
N GLU A 226 -21.46 57.26 74.08
CA GLU A 226 -22.76 57.96 74.06
C GLU A 226 -23.24 58.26 75.50
N ALA A 227 -23.08 57.30 76.43
CA ALA A 227 -23.39 57.49 77.85
C ALA A 227 -22.46 58.51 78.53
N GLN A 228 -21.15 58.47 78.27
CA GLN A 228 -20.22 59.48 78.78
C GLN A 228 -20.47 60.87 78.18
N THR A 229 -20.85 60.96 76.89
CA THR A 229 -21.23 62.22 76.24
C THR A 229 -22.47 62.82 76.92
N SER A 230 -23.46 61.99 77.22
CA SER A 230 -24.65 62.40 77.97
C SER A 230 -24.31 62.90 79.37
N ARG A 231 -23.35 62.25 80.06
CA ARG A 231 -22.85 62.67 81.38
C ARG A 231 -22.07 63.99 81.33
N VAL A 232 -21.24 64.20 80.31
CA VAL A 232 -20.52 65.47 80.09
C VAL A 232 -21.51 66.61 79.84
N ASN A 233 -22.53 66.39 79.02
CA ASN A 233 -23.58 67.39 78.77
C ASN A 233 -24.33 67.79 80.07
N ALA A 234 -24.63 66.82 80.95
CA ALA A 234 -25.24 67.10 82.25
C ALA A 234 -24.31 67.96 83.15
N LEU A 235 -23.02 67.61 83.24
CA LEU A 235 -22.02 68.38 84.00
C LEU A 235 -21.79 69.77 83.41
N GLU A 236 -21.89 69.94 82.09
CA GLU A 236 -21.82 71.25 81.43
C GLU A 236 -23.04 72.12 81.78
N THR A 237 -24.25 71.55 81.90
CA THR A 237 -25.42 72.28 82.40
C THR A 237 -25.32 72.64 83.89
N GLU A 238 -24.78 71.74 84.73
CA GLU A 238 -24.53 72.01 86.16
C GLU A 238 -23.49 73.13 86.34
N ARG A 239 -22.40 73.10 85.55
CA ARG A 239 -21.40 74.17 85.46
C ARG A 239 -22.01 75.51 85.01
N GLN A 240 -22.93 75.50 84.06
CA GLN A 240 -23.64 76.72 83.63
C GLN A 240 -24.59 77.27 84.70
N GLN A 241 -25.09 76.43 85.61
CA GLN A 241 -25.86 76.88 86.76
C GLN A 241 -24.95 77.52 87.81
N PHE A 242 -23.87 76.85 88.23
CA PHE A 242 -22.86 77.43 89.13
C PHE A 242 -22.24 78.72 88.58
N ALA A 243 -22.11 78.87 87.26
CA ALA A 243 -21.61 80.10 86.63
C ALA A 243 -22.56 81.31 86.83
N LYS A 244 -23.87 81.09 86.99
CA LYS A 244 -24.83 82.16 87.32
C LYS A 244 -24.75 82.54 88.80
N GLU A 245 -24.69 81.53 89.68
CA GLU A 245 -24.51 81.72 91.12
C GLU A 245 -23.17 82.46 91.43
N ALA A 246 -22.15 82.26 90.60
CA ALA A 246 -20.86 82.97 90.64
C ALA A 246 -20.87 84.39 90.05
N GLU A 247 -21.86 84.75 89.23
CA GLU A 247 -22.12 86.13 88.79
C GLU A 247 -22.88 86.90 89.90
N GLU A 248 -23.95 86.31 90.45
CA GLU A 248 -24.76 86.92 91.50
C GLU A 248 -23.95 87.23 92.78
N THR A 249 -22.94 86.41 93.09
CA THR A 249 -22.02 86.62 94.22
C THR A 249 -20.87 87.61 93.92
N LYS A 250 -20.73 88.11 92.69
CA LYS A 250 -19.67 89.05 92.30
C LYS A 250 -20.05 90.53 92.44
N GLN A 251 -21.33 90.82 92.66
CA GLN A 251 -21.86 92.18 92.77
C GLN A 251 -21.56 92.88 94.12
N THR A 252 -20.85 92.21 95.06
CA THR A 252 -20.87 92.53 96.50
C THR A 252 -19.52 92.57 97.22
N SER A 253 -18.43 93.04 96.58
CA SER A 253 -17.24 93.54 97.33
C SER A 253 -16.45 94.58 96.52
N ARG A 254 -15.58 95.35 97.22
CA ARG A 254 -15.26 96.75 96.87
C ARG A 254 -13.85 97.15 97.35
N GLU A 255 -13.16 98.00 96.57
CA GLU A 255 -11.94 98.75 96.95
C GLU A 255 -10.65 97.90 97.22
N LYS A 256 -9.39 98.41 97.15
CA LYS A 256 -8.86 99.77 96.92
C LYS A 256 -7.44 99.77 96.28
N GLU A 257 -7.03 100.99 95.91
CA GLU A 257 -5.74 101.49 95.36
C GLU A 257 -4.48 101.25 96.26
N PRO A 258 -3.20 101.49 95.82
CA PRO A 258 -2.74 102.78 95.25
C PRO A 258 -1.71 102.76 94.09
N GLU A 259 -1.58 103.93 93.44
CA GLU A 259 -0.64 104.22 92.34
C GLU A 259 0.70 104.80 92.83
N GLN A 260 1.84 104.19 92.46
CA GLN A 260 3.11 104.95 92.38
C GLN A 260 4.16 104.42 91.38
N ASN A 261 3.93 103.26 90.73
CA ASN A 261 4.86 102.69 89.74
C ASN A 261 4.56 103.10 88.27
N LEU A 262 3.48 103.83 88.02
CA LEU A 262 2.94 104.06 86.66
C LEU A 262 3.86 104.82 85.70
N SER A 263 4.83 105.61 86.18
CA SER A 263 5.70 106.41 85.30
C SER A 263 6.65 105.54 84.46
N ASN A 264 7.49 104.73 85.12
CA ASN A 264 8.41 103.82 84.43
C ASN A 264 7.66 102.72 83.66
N VAL A 265 6.53 102.25 84.19
CA VAL A 265 5.66 101.30 83.50
C VAL A 265 5.14 101.90 82.19
N ARG A 266 4.68 103.16 82.15
CA ARG A 266 4.20 103.79 80.90
C ARG A 266 5.26 103.85 79.80
N SER A 267 6.53 104.14 80.13
CA SER A 267 7.62 104.11 79.14
C SER A 267 7.89 102.71 78.58
N GLN A 268 7.85 101.67 79.41
CA GLN A 268 7.96 100.27 78.95
C GLN A 268 6.71 99.82 78.20
N LEU A 269 5.52 100.30 78.60
CA LEU A 269 4.24 100.01 77.98
C LEU A 269 4.21 100.47 76.52
N VAL A 270 4.75 101.65 76.20
CA VAL A 270 4.79 102.15 74.81
C VAL A 270 5.68 101.28 73.92
N ALA A 271 6.85 100.86 74.41
CA ALA A 271 7.73 99.93 73.68
C ALA A 271 7.05 98.56 73.49
N LEU A 272 6.49 98.00 74.56
CA LEU A 272 5.76 96.73 74.53
C LEU A 272 4.45 96.81 73.71
N GLN A 273 3.84 97.99 73.57
CA GLN A 273 2.69 98.22 72.69
C GLN A 273 3.12 98.17 71.21
N ALA A 274 4.26 98.77 70.85
CA ALA A 274 4.79 98.68 69.48
C ALA A 274 5.11 97.22 69.12
N GLU A 275 5.80 96.50 70.00
CA GLU A 275 6.07 95.07 69.83
C GLU A 275 4.76 94.24 69.78
N ASN A 276 3.78 94.52 70.64
CA ASN A 276 2.47 93.88 70.59
C ASN A 276 1.73 94.16 69.28
N THR A 277 1.85 95.36 68.68
CA THR A 277 1.23 95.62 67.36
C THR A 277 1.89 94.81 66.25
N GLU A 278 3.22 94.69 66.25
CA GLU A 278 3.92 93.87 65.26
C GLU A 278 3.62 92.36 65.45
N LEU A 279 3.59 91.89 66.70
CA LEU A 279 3.21 90.51 67.04
C LEU A 279 1.74 90.22 66.70
N ARG A 280 0.82 91.18 66.84
CA ARG A 280 -0.59 91.04 66.43
C ARG A 280 -0.75 90.96 64.91
N GLU A 281 -0.03 91.74 64.12
CA GLU A 281 -0.06 91.59 62.66
C GLU A 281 0.61 90.28 62.20
N LYS A 282 1.69 89.86 62.86
CA LYS A 282 2.28 88.52 62.67
C LYS A 282 1.30 87.40 63.07
N ALA A 283 0.48 87.60 64.10
CA ALA A 283 -0.57 86.66 64.51
C ALA A 283 -1.69 86.59 63.47
N LYS A 284 -2.30 87.71 63.06
CA LYS A 284 -3.30 87.76 61.98
C LYS A 284 -2.82 87.11 60.68
N LYS A 285 -1.55 87.32 60.30
CA LYS A 285 -0.93 86.69 59.13
C LYS A 285 -0.72 85.18 59.28
N ARG A 286 -0.60 84.67 60.52
CA ARG A 286 -0.61 83.23 60.83
C ARG A 286 -2.03 82.67 60.88
N GLU A 287 -2.98 83.38 61.49
CA GLU A 287 -4.40 82.99 61.59
C GLU A 287 -5.06 82.87 60.21
N SER A 288 -4.87 83.84 59.33
CA SER A 288 -5.34 83.78 57.94
C SER A 288 -4.73 82.61 57.15
N ARG A 289 -3.42 82.32 57.36
CA ARG A 289 -2.78 81.12 56.79
C ARG A 289 -3.33 79.81 57.39
N ILE A 290 -3.61 79.77 58.69
CA ILE A 290 -4.23 78.62 59.37
C ILE A 290 -5.65 78.40 58.86
N HIS A 291 -6.43 79.46 58.65
CA HIS A 291 -7.78 79.38 58.10
C HIS A 291 -7.78 78.85 56.66
N GLY A 292 -6.87 79.36 55.80
CA GLY A 292 -6.68 78.85 54.44
C GLY A 292 -6.22 77.38 54.40
N LEU A 293 -5.34 76.96 55.32
CA LEU A 293 -4.95 75.55 55.46
C LEU A 293 -6.11 74.69 55.97
N LYS A 294 -6.91 75.18 56.93
CA LYS A 294 -8.07 74.44 57.47
C LYS A 294 -9.14 74.23 56.40
N LYS A 295 -9.41 75.23 55.55
CA LYS A 295 -10.30 75.08 54.38
C LYS A 295 -9.79 73.98 53.44
N ARG A 296 -8.49 73.97 53.12
CA ARG A 296 -7.88 72.93 52.27
C ARG A 296 -7.90 71.53 52.87
N VAL A 297 -7.81 71.40 54.20
CA VAL A 297 -7.99 70.11 54.88
C VAL A 297 -9.44 69.63 54.72
N GLN A 298 -10.43 70.51 54.92
CA GLN A 298 -11.84 70.16 54.74
C GLN A 298 -12.20 69.82 53.28
N GLU A 299 -11.56 70.46 52.30
CA GLU A 299 -11.69 70.11 50.88
C GLU A 299 -11.19 68.68 50.61
N VAL A 300 -9.98 68.34 51.11
CA VAL A 300 -9.40 66.99 50.96
C VAL A 300 -10.16 65.93 51.78
N GLU A 301 -10.72 66.27 52.94
CA GLU A 301 -11.58 65.36 53.73
C GLU A 301 -12.86 64.97 52.96
N VAL A 302 -13.45 65.90 52.20
CA VAL A 302 -14.62 65.62 51.35
C VAL A 302 -14.24 64.81 50.11
N GLU A 303 -13.12 65.13 49.45
CA GLU A 303 -12.59 64.35 48.31
C GLU A 303 -12.28 62.89 48.74
N LEU A 304 -11.65 62.70 49.90
CA LEU A 304 -11.32 61.39 50.44
C LEU A 304 -12.58 60.58 50.82
N ALA A 305 -13.60 61.24 51.38
CA ALA A 305 -14.88 60.61 51.67
C ALA A 305 -15.59 60.15 50.39
N SER A 306 -15.60 60.98 49.35
CA SER A 306 -16.20 60.63 48.04
C SER A 306 -15.47 59.48 47.35
N ALA A 307 -14.13 59.47 47.38
CA ALA A 307 -13.33 58.39 46.84
C ALA A 307 -13.55 57.06 47.61
N SER A 308 -13.68 57.13 48.94
CA SER A 308 -13.98 55.96 49.78
C SER A 308 -15.38 55.39 49.51
N GLU A 309 -16.39 56.25 49.30
CA GLU A 309 -17.74 55.82 48.95
C GLU A 309 -17.80 55.17 47.56
N GLN A 310 -17.05 55.69 46.59
CA GLN A 310 -16.97 55.10 45.25
C GLN A 310 -16.28 53.73 45.29
N ALA A 311 -15.12 53.62 45.96
CA ALA A 311 -14.41 52.35 46.13
C ALA A 311 -15.26 51.27 46.84
N GLY A 312 -16.16 51.67 47.75
CA GLY A 312 -17.14 50.76 48.35
C GLY A 312 -18.14 50.21 47.33
N LYS A 313 -18.71 51.06 46.47
CA LYS A 313 -19.65 50.65 45.41
C LYS A 313 -18.99 49.74 44.37
N ASP A 314 -17.75 50.04 44.00
CA ASP A 314 -16.99 49.23 43.05
C ASP A 314 -16.66 47.85 43.63
N LEU A 315 -16.37 47.77 44.94
CA LEU A 315 -16.19 46.51 45.67
C LEU A 315 -17.49 45.69 45.75
N ASP A 316 -18.62 46.31 46.13
CA ASP A 316 -19.92 45.63 46.18
C ASP A 316 -20.36 45.11 44.80
N ALA A 317 -20.08 45.87 43.73
CA ALA A 317 -20.34 45.45 42.36
C ALA A 317 -19.45 44.28 41.92
N ALA A 318 -18.14 44.33 42.23
CA ALA A 318 -17.22 43.23 41.98
C ALA A 318 -17.62 41.96 42.74
N GLN A 319 -18.01 42.09 44.02
CA GLN A 319 -18.40 40.98 44.87
C GLN A 319 -19.75 40.36 44.44
N SER A 320 -20.68 41.17 43.92
CA SER A 320 -21.91 40.69 43.27
C SER A 320 -21.63 39.96 41.95
N ARG A 321 -20.60 40.37 41.20
CA ARG A 321 -20.17 39.68 39.97
C ARG A 321 -19.47 38.35 40.26
N ILE A 322 -18.73 38.26 41.36
CA ILE A 322 -18.12 37.00 41.84
C ILE A 322 -19.20 35.97 42.17
N THR A 323 -20.23 36.32 42.96
CA THR A 323 -21.26 35.35 43.36
C THR A 323 -22.12 34.84 42.20
N GLU A 324 -22.36 35.66 41.17
CA GLU A 324 -23.02 35.20 39.94
C GLU A 324 -22.10 34.29 39.10
N LEU A 325 -20.77 34.53 39.06
CA LEU A 325 -19.81 33.64 38.41
C LEU A 325 -19.66 32.30 39.15
N GLU A 326 -19.60 32.29 40.49
CA GLU A 326 -19.60 31.08 41.33
C GLU A 326 -20.85 30.23 41.08
N LYS A 327 -22.02 30.87 40.98
CA LYS A 327 -23.29 30.24 40.63
C LYS A 327 -23.26 29.67 39.21
N GLN A 328 -22.79 30.41 38.22
CA GLN A 328 -22.67 29.91 36.83
C GLN A 328 -21.67 28.76 36.70
N SER A 329 -20.56 28.80 37.44
CA SER A 329 -19.61 27.68 37.53
C SER A 329 -20.28 26.45 38.15
N SER A 330 -21.07 26.63 39.22
CA SER A 330 -21.81 25.54 39.87
C SER A 330 -22.84 24.91 38.93
N THR A 331 -23.57 25.70 38.14
CA THR A 331 -24.50 25.17 37.12
C THR A 331 -23.75 24.37 36.05
N ARG A 332 -22.69 24.94 35.46
CA ARG A 332 -21.88 24.23 34.43
C ARG A 332 -21.24 22.95 34.95
N GLN A 333 -20.87 22.90 36.23
CA GLN A 333 -20.36 21.69 36.86
C GLN A 333 -21.45 20.60 37.01
N HIS A 334 -22.71 20.99 37.25
CA HIS A 334 -23.85 20.08 37.22
C HIS A 334 -24.13 19.60 35.78
N ASP A 335 -24.16 20.51 34.79
CA ASP A 335 -24.37 20.19 33.38
C ASP A 335 -23.31 19.19 32.85
N LEU A 336 -22.05 19.36 33.29
CA LEU A 336 -20.95 18.42 33.02
C LEU A 336 -21.17 17.06 33.67
N GLN A 337 -21.55 17.03 34.96
CA GLN A 337 -21.81 15.77 35.68
C GLN A 337 -22.99 15.00 35.07
N ASP A 338 -24.06 15.70 34.68
CA ASP A 338 -25.19 15.10 33.95
C ASP A 338 -24.72 14.52 32.61
N SER A 339 -23.89 15.26 31.85
CA SER A 339 -23.29 14.79 30.60
C SER A 339 -22.38 13.57 30.78
N GLU A 340 -21.61 13.48 31.87
CA GLU A 340 -20.81 12.30 32.20
C GLU A 340 -21.68 11.07 32.55
N THR A 341 -22.79 11.27 33.26
CA THR A 341 -23.74 10.17 33.52
C THR A 341 -24.46 9.71 32.25
N GLU A 342 -24.81 10.63 31.35
CA GLU A 342 -25.43 10.30 30.06
C GLU A 342 -24.43 9.60 29.12
N GLN A 343 -23.17 10.04 29.06
CA GLN A 343 -22.11 9.30 28.36
C GLN A 343 -21.94 7.89 28.95
N SER A 344 -22.01 7.74 30.26
CA SER A 344 -21.92 6.43 30.92
C SER A 344 -23.12 5.54 30.59
N ARG A 345 -24.34 6.11 30.52
CA ARG A 345 -25.55 5.42 30.05
C ARG A 345 -25.42 4.98 28.59
N LEU A 346 -25.03 5.88 27.70
CA LEU A 346 -24.86 5.59 26.26
C LEU A 346 -23.76 4.55 26.01
N ARG A 347 -22.67 4.55 26.78
CA ARG A 347 -21.64 3.48 26.72
C ARG A 347 -22.20 2.11 27.14
N SER A 348 -23.04 2.07 28.18
CA SER A 348 -23.72 0.85 28.62
C SER A 348 -24.71 0.35 27.57
N GLU A 349 -25.53 1.23 27.00
CA GLU A 349 -26.48 0.91 25.93
C GLU A 349 -25.77 0.41 24.66
N LEU A 350 -24.65 1.02 24.27
CA LEU A 350 -23.83 0.57 23.13
C LEU A 350 -23.14 -0.77 23.41
N SER A 351 -22.69 -1.03 24.65
CA SER A 351 -22.15 -2.34 25.05
C SER A 351 -23.22 -3.44 24.93
N ASN A 352 -24.43 -3.19 25.43
CA ASN A 352 -25.55 -4.13 25.33
C ASN A 352 -25.99 -4.36 23.88
N ALA A 353 -25.95 -3.31 23.04
CA ALA A 353 -26.25 -3.42 21.61
C ALA A 353 -25.21 -4.29 20.88
N ASN A 354 -23.92 -4.16 21.22
CA ASN A 354 -22.87 -5.02 20.65
C ASN A 354 -23.04 -6.50 21.08
N GLU A 355 -23.38 -6.78 22.34
CA GLU A 355 -23.65 -8.14 22.81
C GLU A 355 -24.87 -8.78 22.11
N GLN A 356 -25.88 -7.98 21.78
CA GLN A 356 -27.02 -8.40 20.94
C GLN A 356 -26.59 -8.67 19.49
N ILE A 357 -25.74 -7.81 18.90
CA ILE A 357 -25.21 -8.00 17.54
C ILE A 357 -24.40 -9.30 17.46
N GLU A 358 -23.43 -9.53 18.35
CA GLU A 358 -22.66 -10.80 18.37
C GLU A 358 -23.57 -12.03 18.53
N THR A 359 -24.69 -11.88 19.26
CA THR A 359 -25.65 -12.98 19.46
C THR A 359 -26.44 -13.26 18.19
N HIS A 360 -26.91 -12.21 17.49
CA HIS A 360 -27.52 -12.37 16.18
C HIS A 360 -26.54 -12.86 15.09
N GLU A 361 -25.26 -12.51 15.17
CA GLU A 361 -24.22 -13.05 14.28
C GLU A 361 -23.97 -14.54 14.55
N ARG A 362 -23.93 -14.96 15.83
CA ARG A 362 -23.88 -16.38 16.23
C ARG A 362 -25.11 -17.15 15.74
N ASP A 363 -26.30 -16.58 15.88
CA ASP A 363 -27.55 -17.20 15.40
C ASP A 363 -27.59 -17.30 13.87
N LEU A 364 -27.21 -16.25 13.14
CA LEU A 364 -27.09 -16.27 11.68
C LEU A 364 -26.03 -17.27 11.20
N LEU A 365 -24.93 -17.46 11.92
CA LEU A 365 -23.94 -18.49 11.61
C LEU A 365 -24.51 -19.91 11.81
N ASN A 366 -25.27 -20.13 12.89
CA ASN A 366 -25.97 -21.38 13.14
C ASN A 366 -27.03 -21.66 12.06
N GLU A 367 -27.81 -20.66 11.64
CA GLU A 367 -28.77 -20.79 10.54
C GLU A 367 -28.09 -21.05 9.19
N ARG A 368 -26.94 -20.41 8.91
CA ARG A 368 -26.14 -20.69 7.69
C ARG A 368 -25.65 -22.15 7.68
N GLN A 369 -25.13 -22.66 8.79
CA GLN A 369 -24.72 -24.07 8.92
C GLN A 369 -25.90 -25.04 8.79
N ALA A 370 -27.06 -24.71 9.39
CA ALA A 370 -28.27 -25.51 9.23
C ALA A 370 -28.75 -25.55 7.76
N ASN A 371 -28.71 -24.42 7.07
CA ASN A 371 -29.03 -24.33 5.64
C ASN A 371 -28.00 -25.08 4.77
N GLU A 372 -26.71 -25.06 5.10
CA GLU A 372 -25.70 -25.86 4.41
C GLU A 372 -25.96 -27.37 4.59
N VAL A 373 -26.33 -27.82 5.79
CA VAL A 373 -26.74 -29.22 6.05
C VAL A 373 -28.00 -29.57 5.25
N LEU A 374 -28.98 -28.67 5.15
CA LEU A 374 -30.19 -28.88 4.33
C LEU A 374 -29.88 -28.91 2.82
N GLN A 375 -29.00 -28.04 2.32
CA GLN A 375 -28.57 -28.05 0.92
C GLN A 375 -27.81 -29.32 0.56
N ASN A 376 -26.89 -29.77 1.41
CA ASN A 376 -26.21 -31.06 1.25
C ASN A 376 -27.20 -32.24 1.30
N ARG A 377 -28.23 -32.17 2.15
CA ARG A 377 -29.29 -33.20 2.19
C ARG A 377 -30.17 -33.19 0.94
N ILE A 378 -30.48 -32.02 0.39
CA ILE A 378 -31.21 -31.87 -0.89
C ILE A 378 -30.36 -32.41 -2.05
N ALA A 379 -29.07 -32.08 -2.12
CA ALA A 379 -28.16 -32.58 -3.13
C ALA A 379 -28.04 -34.12 -3.10
N GLN A 380 -27.93 -34.72 -1.90
CA GLN A 380 -27.97 -36.18 -1.75
C GLN A 380 -29.30 -36.76 -2.23
N LEU A 381 -30.44 -36.15 -1.88
CA LEU A 381 -31.76 -36.65 -2.31
C LEU A 381 -31.97 -36.50 -3.83
N VAL A 382 -31.41 -35.48 -4.47
CA VAL A 382 -31.43 -35.33 -5.93
C VAL A 382 -30.59 -36.41 -6.60
N GLU A 383 -29.41 -36.73 -6.07
CA GLU A 383 -28.57 -37.83 -6.57
C GLU A 383 -29.21 -39.21 -6.30
N ASP A 384 -29.83 -39.42 -5.13
CA ASP A 384 -30.60 -40.63 -4.83
C ASP A 384 -31.76 -40.82 -5.82
N VAL A 385 -32.50 -39.75 -6.13
CA VAL A 385 -33.59 -39.75 -7.14
C VAL A 385 -33.04 -40.03 -8.53
N ARG A 386 -31.97 -39.34 -8.94
CA ARG A 386 -31.30 -39.55 -10.23
C ARG A 386 -30.82 -41.00 -10.40
N GLN A 387 -30.25 -41.60 -9.36
CA GLN A 387 -29.86 -43.02 -9.38
C GLN A 387 -31.08 -43.95 -9.50
N LYS A 388 -32.22 -43.59 -8.91
CA LYS A 388 -33.49 -44.33 -9.09
C LYS A 388 -34.11 -44.12 -10.48
N GLU A 389 -33.91 -42.98 -11.12
CA GLU A 389 -34.26 -42.77 -12.54
C GLU A 389 -33.34 -43.59 -13.46
N ASP A 390 -32.02 -43.60 -13.23
CA ASP A 390 -31.05 -44.43 -13.95
C ASP A 390 -31.31 -45.95 -13.73
N GLU A 391 -31.78 -46.38 -12.55
CA GLU A 391 -32.27 -47.74 -12.29
C GLU A 391 -33.60 -48.03 -13.02
N ALA A 392 -34.58 -47.11 -12.96
CA ALA A 392 -35.87 -47.27 -13.61
C ALA A 392 -35.74 -47.29 -15.15
N LEU A 393 -34.80 -46.54 -15.72
CA LEU A 393 -34.43 -46.61 -17.13
C LEU A 393 -33.83 -47.97 -17.48
N LYS A 394 -32.87 -48.48 -16.71
CA LYS A 394 -32.31 -49.84 -16.92
C LYS A 394 -33.37 -50.94 -16.78
N ILE A 395 -34.29 -50.81 -15.83
CA ILE A 395 -35.42 -51.73 -15.67
C ILE A 395 -36.36 -51.63 -16.89
N ARG A 396 -36.65 -50.42 -17.39
CA ARG A 396 -37.46 -50.23 -18.60
C ARG A 396 -36.76 -50.79 -19.84
N GLU A 397 -35.46 -50.56 -20.01
CA GLU A 397 -34.65 -51.16 -21.09
C GLU A 397 -34.66 -52.69 -21.00
N HIS A 398 -34.48 -53.24 -19.79
CA HIS A 398 -34.50 -54.69 -19.58
C HIS A 398 -35.88 -55.28 -19.88
N ILE A 399 -36.96 -54.60 -19.49
CA ILE A 399 -38.34 -54.95 -19.87
C ILE A 399 -38.52 -54.86 -21.38
N THR A 400 -38.12 -53.79 -22.05
CA THR A 400 -38.26 -53.70 -23.52
C THR A 400 -37.42 -54.76 -24.24
N THR A 401 -36.22 -55.11 -23.77
CA THR A 401 -35.44 -56.21 -24.36
C THR A 401 -36.02 -57.58 -24.06
N GLU A 402 -36.75 -57.76 -22.94
CA GLU A 402 -37.47 -59.00 -22.62
C GLU A 402 -38.82 -59.08 -23.37
N GLU A 403 -39.51 -57.96 -23.61
CA GLU A 403 -40.68 -57.85 -24.49
C GLU A 403 -40.27 -58.05 -25.96
N ASP A 404 -39.15 -57.49 -26.42
CA ASP A 404 -38.59 -57.74 -27.75
C ASP A 404 -38.08 -59.19 -27.87
N ALA A 405 -37.45 -59.76 -26.84
CA ALA A 405 -37.04 -61.17 -26.86
C ALA A 405 -38.24 -62.12 -26.84
N THR A 406 -39.29 -61.84 -26.05
CA THR A 406 -40.50 -62.68 -25.98
C THR A 406 -41.41 -62.48 -27.17
N THR A 407 -41.51 -61.29 -27.75
CA THR A 407 -42.20 -61.07 -29.03
C THR A 407 -41.40 -61.65 -30.20
N SER A 408 -40.06 -61.55 -30.21
CA SER A 408 -39.21 -62.22 -31.19
C SER A 408 -39.32 -63.75 -31.09
N LEU A 409 -39.27 -64.34 -29.89
CA LEU A 409 -39.53 -65.76 -29.67
C LEU A 409 -40.97 -66.16 -30.02
N ARG A 410 -41.96 -65.28 -29.80
CA ARG A 410 -43.36 -65.50 -30.20
C ARG A 410 -43.55 -65.39 -31.71
N VAL A 411 -42.87 -64.48 -32.40
CA VAL A 411 -42.84 -64.36 -33.86
C VAL A 411 -42.05 -65.50 -34.49
N GLN A 412 -40.98 -65.98 -33.85
CA GLN A 412 -40.21 -67.15 -34.27
C GLN A 412 -41.04 -68.43 -34.10
N ARG A 413 -41.72 -68.60 -32.95
CA ARG A 413 -42.70 -69.69 -32.76
C ARG A 413 -43.83 -69.58 -33.76
N LEU A 414 -44.54 -68.46 -33.85
CA LEU A 414 -45.62 -68.27 -34.83
C LEU A 414 -45.15 -68.40 -36.28
N SER A 415 -43.90 -68.08 -36.62
CA SER A 415 -43.32 -68.32 -37.96
C SER A 415 -42.97 -69.79 -38.18
N GLN A 416 -42.56 -70.51 -37.14
CA GLN A 416 -42.30 -71.95 -37.16
C GLN A 416 -43.61 -72.75 -37.19
N ASP A 417 -44.61 -72.32 -36.44
CA ASP A 417 -45.98 -72.84 -36.38
C ASP A 417 -46.73 -72.53 -37.68
N LEU A 418 -46.60 -71.33 -38.26
CA LEU A 418 -47.10 -71.02 -39.60
C LEU A 418 -46.36 -71.83 -40.68
N LYS A 419 -45.10 -72.23 -40.44
CA LYS A 419 -44.33 -73.07 -41.37
C LYS A 419 -44.68 -74.56 -41.24
N THR A 420 -45.05 -75.05 -40.06
CA THR A 420 -45.61 -76.39 -39.86
C THR A 420 -47.07 -76.44 -40.30
N GLU A 421 -47.91 -75.44 -40.00
CA GLU A 421 -49.25 -75.31 -40.56
C GLU A 421 -49.21 -75.21 -42.08
N LYS A 422 -48.33 -74.39 -42.68
CA LYS A 422 -48.24 -74.32 -44.15
C LYS A 422 -47.71 -75.61 -44.75
N SER A 423 -46.83 -76.35 -44.07
CA SER A 423 -46.44 -77.69 -44.53
C SER A 423 -47.55 -78.72 -44.33
N MET A 424 -48.39 -78.58 -43.30
CA MET A 424 -49.55 -79.42 -42.99
C MET A 424 -50.76 -79.11 -43.88
N VAL A 425 -50.99 -77.86 -44.28
CA VAL A 425 -51.99 -77.45 -45.28
C VAL A 425 -51.54 -77.91 -46.66
N ASN A 426 -50.26 -77.76 -47.01
CA ASN A 426 -49.73 -78.38 -48.23
C ASN A 426 -49.87 -79.91 -48.18
N ARG A 427 -49.61 -80.55 -47.02
CA ARG A 427 -49.86 -81.99 -46.83
C ARG A 427 -51.33 -82.34 -46.99
N LEU A 428 -52.24 -81.61 -46.36
CA LEU A 428 -53.69 -81.87 -46.42
C LEU A 428 -54.29 -81.55 -47.79
N GLN A 429 -53.75 -80.59 -48.55
CA GLN A 429 -54.12 -80.38 -49.96
C GLN A 429 -53.59 -81.51 -50.85
N THR A 430 -52.40 -82.02 -50.56
CA THR A 430 -51.82 -83.18 -51.26
C THR A 430 -52.61 -84.44 -50.91
N GLU A 431 -52.80 -84.76 -49.63
CA GLU A 431 -53.58 -85.88 -49.09
C GLU A 431 -55.07 -85.80 -49.46
N LEU A 432 -55.66 -84.61 -49.67
CA LEU A 432 -57.04 -84.49 -50.18
C LEU A 432 -57.10 -84.79 -51.69
N GLY A 433 -56.11 -84.34 -52.47
CA GLY A 433 -55.97 -84.71 -53.88
C GLY A 433 -55.70 -86.22 -54.03
N GLU A 434 -54.78 -86.76 -53.23
CA GLU A 434 -54.43 -88.16 -53.18
C GLU A 434 -55.61 -89.01 -52.71
N ARG A 435 -56.37 -88.64 -51.67
CA ARG A 435 -57.56 -89.39 -51.22
C ARG A 435 -58.75 -89.33 -52.20
N VAL A 436 -58.80 -88.35 -53.09
CA VAL A 436 -59.75 -88.33 -54.22
C VAL A 436 -59.30 -89.29 -55.32
N VAL A 437 -58.01 -89.30 -55.67
CA VAL A 437 -57.42 -90.28 -56.62
C VAL A 437 -57.44 -91.71 -56.05
N GLU A 438 -57.29 -91.84 -54.74
CA GLU A 438 -57.21 -93.11 -54.02
C GLU A 438 -58.59 -93.70 -53.73
N ASN A 439 -59.66 -92.90 -53.63
CA ASN A 439 -61.03 -93.44 -53.65
C ASN A 439 -61.31 -94.21 -54.95
N GLU A 440 -60.96 -93.63 -56.10
CA GLU A 440 -61.19 -94.32 -57.39
C GLU A 440 -60.17 -95.44 -57.64
N ARG A 441 -58.95 -95.36 -57.09
CA ARG A 441 -58.02 -96.51 -57.09
C ARG A 441 -58.45 -97.63 -56.15
N LEU A 442 -59.04 -97.35 -54.98
CA LEU A 442 -59.50 -98.38 -54.05
C LEU A 442 -60.73 -99.15 -54.57
N LYS A 443 -61.58 -98.51 -55.39
CA LYS A 443 -62.61 -99.22 -56.18
C LYS A 443 -62.02 -100.21 -57.18
N GLN A 444 -60.85 -99.92 -57.74
CA GLN A 444 -60.16 -100.80 -58.70
C GLN A 444 -59.32 -101.87 -58.00
N ALA A 445 -58.60 -101.52 -56.93
CA ALA A 445 -57.73 -102.41 -56.16
C ALA A 445 -58.49 -103.51 -55.39
N LEU A 446 -59.79 -103.30 -55.12
CA LEU A 446 -60.69 -104.35 -54.60
C LEU A 446 -60.92 -105.51 -55.59
N VAL A 447 -60.53 -105.38 -56.86
CA VAL A 447 -60.54 -106.46 -57.86
C VAL A 447 -59.19 -107.19 -57.90
N ASP A 448 -58.07 -106.48 -57.73
CA ASP A 448 -56.72 -107.05 -57.87
C ASP A 448 -56.19 -107.72 -56.58
N LEU A 449 -56.81 -107.45 -55.42
CA LEU A 449 -56.38 -108.01 -54.12
C LEU A 449 -56.72 -109.50 -53.92
N GLU A 450 -57.53 -110.12 -54.78
CA GLU A 450 -57.68 -111.59 -54.80
C GLU A 450 -56.42 -112.32 -55.34
N GLY A 451 -55.49 -111.60 -55.99
CA GLY A 451 -54.41 -112.21 -56.78
C GLY A 451 -53.03 -112.36 -56.12
N ARG A 452 -52.78 -111.87 -54.90
CA ARG A 452 -51.41 -111.77 -54.33
C ARG A 452 -51.26 -112.18 -52.86
N ALA A 453 -51.89 -113.28 -52.47
CA ALA A 453 -51.69 -113.90 -51.16
C ALA A 453 -50.36 -114.69 -51.03
N ASP A 454 -49.73 -115.11 -52.13
CA ASP A 454 -48.64 -116.11 -52.11
C ASP A 454 -47.19 -115.55 -51.98
N ASP A 455 -46.89 -114.37 -52.53
CA ASP A 455 -45.48 -113.93 -52.68
C ASP A 455 -44.85 -113.33 -51.42
N ALA A 456 -45.67 -112.80 -50.48
CA ALA A 456 -45.16 -112.03 -49.34
C ALA A 456 -44.52 -112.86 -48.22
N MET A 457 -44.65 -114.19 -48.23
CA MET A 457 -44.04 -115.06 -47.20
C MET A 457 -42.50 -115.19 -47.29
N LYS A 458 -41.85 -114.66 -48.34
CA LYS A 458 -40.39 -114.81 -48.56
C LYS A 458 -39.54 -113.57 -48.27
N ALA A 459 -40.13 -112.42 -47.94
CA ALA A 459 -39.36 -111.19 -47.64
C ALA A 459 -38.96 -111.05 -46.15
N ARG A 460 -38.90 -112.17 -45.39
CA ARG A 460 -38.72 -112.18 -43.93
C ARG A 460 -37.26 -112.31 -43.47
N GLU A 461 -36.28 -112.27 -44.38
CA GLU A 461 -34.96 -112.89 -44.14
C GLU A 461 -33.73 -111.99 -44.38
N GLU A 462 -33.87 -110.76 -44.90
CA GLU A 462 -32.70 -109.95 -45.33
C GLU A 462 -32.74 -108.43 -44.98
N ALA A 463 -33.55 -108.01 -44.00
CA ALA A 463 -33.64 -106.60 -43.58
C ALA A 463 -33.38 -106.33 -42.08
N GLU A 464 -32.91 -107.32 -41.31
CA GLU A 464 -32.50 -107.12 -39.90
C GLU A 464 -31.08 -106.53 -39.80
N ARG A 465 -30.84 -105.45 -40.57
CA ARG A 465 -29.59 -104.69 -40.63
C ARG A 465 -29.89 -103.19 -40.70
N GLN A 466 -29.29 -102.44 -39.79
CA GLN A 466 -29.24 -100.95 -39.75
C GLN A 466 -30.60 -100.25 -39.50
N GLN A 467 -30.65 -99.09 -38.84
CA GLN A 467 -29.75 -98.45 -37.88
C GLN A 467 -30.53 -97.33 -37.18
N SER A 468 -30.43 -97.17 -35.86
CA SER A 468 -31.07 -96.07 -35.14
C SER A 468 -30.23 -95.58 -33.94
N VAL A 469 -30.49 -94.33 -33.53
CA VAL A 469 -29.88 -93.61 -32.40
C VAL A 469 -28.39 -93.24 -32.57
N SER A 470 -28.15 -92.01 -33.04
CA SER A 470 -26.83 -91.35 -33.11
C SER A 470 -26.59 -90.34 -31.96
N GLN A 471 -27.10 -90.63 -30.76
CA GLN A 471 -26.84 -89.84 -29.53
C GLN A 471 -25.89 -90.58 -28.57
N THR A 472 -25.10 -91.52 -29.10
CA THR A 472 -24.03 -92.28 -28.41
C THR A 472 -22.66 -92.09 -29.07
N GLU A 473 -22.59 -91.37 -30.19
CA GLU A 473 -21.38 -91.27 -31.05
C GLU A 473 -20.33 -90.24 -30.59
N ARG A 474 -20.56 -89.51 -29.49
CA ARG A 474 -19.54 -88.59 -28.93
C ARG A 474 -18.76 -89.19 -27.76
N ASP A 475 -19.41 -89.95 -26.89
CA ASP A 475 -18.74 -90.58 -25.74
C ASP A 475 -18.03 -91.88 -26.13
N ALA A 476 -18.50 -92.58 -27.17
CA ALA A 476 -17.82 -93.76 -27.72
C ALA A 476 -16.40 -93.46 -28.25
N LYS A 477 -16.16 -92.23 -28.74
CA LYS A 477 -14.89 -91.88 -29.39
C LYS A 477 -13.72 -91.71 -28.40
N LEU A 478 -13.99 -91.41 -27.13
CA LEU A 478 -12.93 -91.26 -26.11
C LEU A 478 -12.53 -92.61 -25.48
N MET A 479 -13.47 -93.56 -25.36
CA MET A 479 -13.18 -94.92 -24.88
C MET A 479 -12.43 -95.76 -25.91
N ALA A 480 -12.76 -95.62 -27.21
CA ALA A 480 -12.18 -96.40 -28.29
C ALA A 480 -10.65 -96.19 -28.51
N ASP A 481 -10.09 -95.07 -28.04
CA ASP A 481 -8.64 -94.82 -28.07
C ASP A 481 -7.93 -95.34 -26.80
N ILE A 482 -8.63 -95.43 -25.66
CA ILE A 482 -8.09 -95.95 -24.39
C ILE A 482 -7.98 -97.48 -24.41
N GLU A 483 -8.91 -98.19 -25.05
CA GLU A 483 -8.82 -99.65 -25.18
C GLU A 483 -7.80 -100.09 -26.24
N ARG A 484 -7.54 -99.28 -27.28
CA ARG A 484 -6.57 -99.61 -28.34
C ARG A 484 -5.15 -99.78 -27.79
N ILE A 485 -4.71 -98.84 -26.95
CA ILE A 485 -3.40 -98.89 -26.28
C ILE A 485 -3.33 -100.05 -25.26
N ARG A 486 -4.48 -100.54 -24.77
CA ARG A 486 -4.55 -101.68 -23.84
C ARG A 486 -4.42 -103.03 -24.54
N ALA A 487 -4.83 -103.14 -25.80
CA ALA A 487 -4.69 -104.35 -26.60
C ALA A 487 -3.23 -104.57 -27.07
N GLU A 488 -2.58 -103.53 -27.61
CA GLU A 488 -1.25 -103.63 -28.22
C GLU A 488 -0.12 -104.00 -27.24
N LEU A 489 -0.34 -103.82 -25.92
CA LEU A 489 0.62 -104.19 -24.87
C LEU A 489 0.41 -105.60 -24.29
N GLN A 490 -0.64 -106.33 -24.69
CA GLN A 490 -0.91 -107.68 -24.19
C GLN A 490 -0.47 -108.80 -25.16
N ASP A 491 -0.27 -108.47 -26.45
CA ASP A 491 0.05 -109.44 -27.53
C ASP A 491 1.55 -109.65 -27.81
N LYS A 492 2.45 -109.02 -27.03
CA LYS A 492 3.92 -109.23 -27.15
C LYS A 492 4.61 -109.68 -25.86
N GLY A 493 3.84 -110.04 -24.83
CA GLY A 493 4.38 -110.33 -23.49
C GLY A 493 4.50 -111.80 -23.08
N ARG A 494 3.80 -112.76 -23.74
CA ARG A 494 3.60 -114.11 -23.18
C ARG A 494 3.65 -115.32 -24.13
N GLN A 495 4.22 -115.19 -25.33
CA GLN A 495 4.63 -116.35 -26.15
C GLN A 495 6.10 -116.33 -26.60
N VAL A 496 6.96 -115.62 -25.86
CA VAL A 496 8.43 -115.81 -25.90
C VAL A 496 8.84 -116.68 -24.71
N SER A 497 8.31 -117.90 -24.64
CA SER A 497 8.52 -118.79 -23.47
C SER A 497 8.55 -120.30 -23.75
N ASP A 498 8.33 -120.76 -24.99
CA ASP A 498 8.40 -122.22 -25.30
C ASP A 498 8.93 -122.58 -26.70
N LEU A 499 9.45 -121.60 -27.47
CA LEU A 499 10.23 -121.85 -28.69
C LEU A 499 11.44 -120.90 -28.77
N GLU A 500 12.49 -121.21 -28.03
CA GLU A 500 13.66 -121.82 -28.69
C GLU A 500 14.63 -122.44 -27.67
N ALA A 501 14.53 -123.76 -27.50
CA ALA A 501 15.64 -124.57 -27.01
C ALA A 501 16.74 -124.68 -28.09
N ARG A 502 17.39 -123.55 -28.41
CA ARG A 502 18.61 -123.48 -29.24
C ARG A 502 19.78 -122.85 -28.49
N ARG A 503 19.93 -123.33 -27.25
CA ARG A 503 21.22 -123.50 -26.60
C ARG A 503 22.22 -124.11 -27.59
N ASP A 504 23.29 -123.37 -27.92
CA ASP A 504 24.71 -123.77 -27.88
C ASP A 504 25.59 -122.87 -28.79
N ALA A 505 26.00 -121.68 -28.29
CA ALA A 505 27.24 -120.99 -28.69
C ALA A 505 27.57 -119.75 -27.81
N SER A 506 28.86 -119.42 -27.70
CA SER A 506 29.39 -118.07 -27.43
C SER A 506 29.14 -117.38 -26.06
N ILE A 507 29.24 -118.11 -24.95
CA ILE A 507 29.34 -117.50 -23.60
C ILE A 507 30.73 -116.85 -23.41
N GLU A 508 30.94 -115.65 -23.96
CA GLU A 508 32.15 -114.84 -23.64
C GLU A 508 31.97 -113.30 -23.76
N SER A 509 30.82 -112.81 -24.24
CA SER A 509 30.59 -111.35 -24.45
C SER A 509 29.97 -110.61 -23.24
N ASP A 510 29.11 -111.28 -22.45
CA ASP A 510 28.21 -110.60 -21.49
C ASP A 510 28.89 -110.01 -20.25
N ALA A 511 30.16 -110.35 -20.00
CA ALA A 511 30.91 -109.83 -18.86
C ALA A 511 31.31 -108.35 -18.99
N ARG A 512 31.22 -107.75 -20.19
CA ARG A 512 31.51 -106.32 -20.43
C ARG A 512 30.26 -105.46 -20.38
N THR A 513 29.25 -105.80 -21.18
CA THR A 513 27.96 -105.09 -21.27
C THR A 513 27.29 -104.91 -19.91
N LYS A 514 27.35 -105.93 -19.04
CA LYS A 514 26.76 -105.86 -17.70
C LYS A 514 27.33 -104.71 -16.83
N ARG A 515 28.65 -104.48 -16.86
CA ARG A 515 29.28 -103.40 -16.07
C ARG A 515 28.92 -102.02 -16.60
N GLU A 516 28.86 -101.89 -17.91
CA GLU A 516 28.50 -100.65 -18.61
C GLU A 516 27.04 -100.26 -18.31
N ILE A 517 26.13 -101.25 -18.27
CA ILE A 517 24.74 -101.09 -17.83
C ILE A 517 24.67 -100.70 -16.34
N GLU A 518 25.49 -101.27 -15.46
CA GLU A 518 25.52 -100.93 -14.03
C GLU A 518 26.03 -99.49 -13.79
N GLU A 519 27.04 -99.03 -14.54
CA GLU A 519 27.56 -97.66 -14.48
C GLU A 519 26.54 -96.63 -15.01
N LEU A 520 25.85 -96.92 -16.12
CA LEU A 520 24.80 -96.07 -16.67
C LEU A 520 23.60 -95.94 -15.71
N HIS A 521 23.20 -97.01 -15.04
CA HIS A 521 22.18 -96.93 -13.97
C HIS A 521 22.65 -96.13 -12.74
N GLY A 522 23.96 -96.09 -12.46
CA GLY A 522 24.54 -95.16 -11.48
C GLY A 522 24.29 -93.70 -11.88
N LYS A 523 24.79 -93.31 -13.06
CA LYS A 523 24.68 -91.96 -13.60
C LYS A 523 23.23 -91.48 -13.74
N LEU A 524 22.31 -92.37 -14.14
CA LEU A 524 20.88 -92.06 -14.25
C LEU A 524 20.25 -91.72 -12.89
N ARG A 525 20.57 -92.47 -11.83
CA ARG A 525 20.05 -92.21 -10.48
C ARG A 525 20.57 -90.87 -9.94
N ASP A 526 21.85 -90.57 -10.14
CA ASP A 526 22.42 -89.28 -9.73
C ASP A 526 21.79 -88.09 -10.50
N ALA A 527 21.50 -88.26 -11.78
CA ALA A 527 20.80 -87.27 -12.60
C ALA A 527 19.34 -87.06 -12.13
N GLU A 528 18.60 -88.13 -11.83
CA GLU A 528 17.26 -88.04 -11.24
C GLU A 528 17.26 -87.35 -9.87
N LEU A 529 18.28 -87.60 -9.04
CA LEU A 529 18.37 -87.01 -7.71
C LEU A 529 18.62 -85.50 -7.81
N ARG A 530 19.56 -85.07 -8.66
CA ARG A 530 19.79 -83.65 -8.98
C ARG A 530 18.54 -82.98 -9.55
N TYR A 531 17.84 -83.61 -10.49
CA TYR A 531 16.60 -83.07 -11.06
C TYR A 531 15.49 -82.90 -10.01
N ARG A 532 15.37 -83.83 -9.04
CA ARG A 532 14.42 -83.71 -7.92
C ARG A 532 14.80 -82.61 -6.94
N GLU A 533 16.10 -82.37 -6.71
CA GLU A 533 16.59 -81.29 -5.86
C GLU A 533 16.44 -79.92 -6.53
N GLU A 534 16.78 -79.80 -7.81
CA GLU A 534 16.57 -78.62 -8.64
C GLU A 534 15.09 -78.27 -8.75
N LYS A 535 14.22 -79.27 -8.98
CA LYS A 535 12.76 -79.07 -8.97
C LYS A 535 12.25 -78.58 -7.61
N ARG A 536 12.70 -79.15 -6.49
CA ARG A 536 12.38 -78.63 -5.14
C ARG A 536 12.92 -77.21 -4.92
N GLY A 537 14.03 -76.86 -5.56
CA GLY A 537 14.58 -75.50 -5.59
C GLY A 537 13.65 -74.54 -6.35
N THR A 538 13.22 -74.89 -7.56
CA THR A 538 12.32 -74.06 -8.36
C THR A 538 10.93 -73.94 -7.74
N GLU A 539 10.41 -74.98 -7.09
CA GLU A 539 9.15 -74.94 -6.32
C GLU A 539 9.25 -74.00 -5.09
N LYS A 540 10.38 -74.00 -4.37
CA LYS A 540 10.66 -73.03 -3.29
C LYS A 540 10.79 -71.61 -3.81
N LEU A 541 11.45 -71.42 -4.95
CA LEU A 541 11.57 -70.10 -5.59
C LEU A 541 10.22 -69.59 -6.12
N LEU A 542 9.35 -70.46 -6.67
CA LEU A 542 8.00 -70.07 -7.09
C LEU A 542 7.14 -69.66 -5.90
N SER A 543 7.17 -70.42 -4.81
CA SER A 543 6.40 -70.09 -3.60
C SER A 543 6.92 -68.84 -2.87
N GLN A 544 8.24 -68.60 -2.88
CA GLN A 544 8.79 -67.30 -2.44
C GLN A 544 8.37 -66.16 -3.38
N LYS A 545 8.38 -66.39 -4.70
CA LYS A 545 7.95 -65.41 -5.70
C LYS A 545 6.48 -65.00 -5.51
N THR A 546 5.55 -65.94 -5.38
CA THR A 546 4.12 -65.61 -5.20
C THR A 546 3.84 -64.90 -3.87
N VAL A 547 4.58 -65.21 -2.80
CA VAL A 547 4.53 -64.46 -1.54
C VAL A 547 5.06 -63.03 -1.71
N LEU A 548 6.13 -62.83 -2.48
CA LEU A 548 6.66 -61.50 -2.80
C LEU A 548 5.72 -60.70 -3.72
N GLU A 549 5.12 -61.32 -4.73
CA GLU A 549 4.13 -60.69 -5.63
C GLU A 549 2.86 -60.29 -4.86
N SER A 550 2.39 -61.14 -3.94
CA SER A 550 1.30 -60.82 -3.02
C SER A 550 1.64 -59.62 -2.12
N LYS A 551 2.83 -59.62 -1.51
CA LYS A 551 3.32 -58.51 -0.66
C LYS A 551 3.52 -57.21 -1.45
N GLN A 552 4.02 -57.29 -2.69
CA GLN A 552 4.14 -56.16 -3.60
C GLN A 552 2.76 -55.59 -3.97
N THR A 553 1.79 -56.46 -4.23
CA THR A 553 0.39 -56.06 -4.49
C THR A 553 -0.21 -55.36 -3.26
N GLN A 554 -0.02 -55.91 -2.06
CA GLN A 554 -0.48 -55.31 -0.80
C GLN A 554 0.17 -53.94 -0.54
N LEU A 555 1.48 -53.81 -0.74
CA LEU A 555 2.20 -52.53 -0.63
C LEU A 555 1.72 -51.52 -1.67
N THR A 556 1.47 -51.94 -2.91
CA THR A 556 0.94 -51.07 -3.97
C THR A 556 -0.46 -50.55 -3.61
N GLN A 557 -1.33 -51.40 -3.07
CA GLN A 557 -2.64 -50.99 -2.55
C GLN A 557 -2.52 -50.05 -1.35
N GLN A 558 -1.57 -50.27 -0.44
CA GLN A 558 -1.33 -49.40 0.71
C GLN A 558 -0.80 -48.02 0.27
N VAL A 559 0.16 -47.96 -0.64
CA VAL A 559 0.67 -46.72 -1.24
C VAL A 559 -0.45 -45.97 -1.97
N HIS A 560 -1.30 -46.67 -2.75
CA HIS A 560 -2.44 -46.04 -3.40
C HIS A 560 -3.45 -45.47 -2.38
N ARG A 561 -3.79 -46.22 -1.31
CA ARG A 561 -4.67 -45.72 -0.23
C ARG A 561 -4.11 -44.49 0.47
N LEU A 562 -2.82 -44.50 0.82
CA LEU A 562 -2.14 -43.35 1.45
C LEU A 562 -2.06 -42.15 0.50
N THR A 563 -1.79 -42.39 -0.79
CA THR A 563 -1.77 -41.35 -1.82
C THR A 563 -3.14 -40.71 -1.98
N SER A 564 -4.20 -41.50 -2.09
CA SER A 564 -5.58 -41.01 -2.20
C SER A 564 -6.08 -40.31 -0.93
N ALA A 565 -5.67 -40.78 0.27
CA ALA A 565 -5.95 -40.09 1.53
C ALA A 565 -5.24 -38.73 1.62
N ARG A 566 -3.96 -38.66 1.19
CA ARG A 566 -3.20 -37.42 1.09
C ARG A 566 -3.84 -36.44 0.11
N HIS A 567 -4.29 -36.91 -1.07
CA HIS A 567 -4.95 -36.04 -2.05
C HIS A 567 -6.27 -35.45 -1.51
N ARG A 568 -7.07 -36.23 -0.77
CA ARG A 568 -8.26 -35.69 -0.07
C ARG A 568 -7.87 -34.61 0.93
N ALA A 569 -6.96 -34.92 1.87
CA ALA A 569 -6.52 -33.96 2.89
C ALA A 569 -5.93 -32.67 2.28
N GLN A 570 -5.18 -32.78 1.16
CA GLN A 570 -4.71 -31.59 0.43
C GLN A 570 -5.85 -30.82 -0.26
N SER A 571 -6.82 -31.52 -0.85
CA SER A 571 -8.02 -30.90 -1.44
C SER A 571 -8.90 -30.22 -0.39
N ASP A 572 -8.99 -30.78 0.82
CA ASP A 572 -9.74 -30.23 1.94
C ASP A 572 -9.07 -28.96 2.49
N VAL A 573 -7.73 -28.96 2.62
CA VAL A 573 -6.95 -27.75 2.98
C VAL A 573 -7.07 -26.68 1.91
N VAL A 574 -6.97 -27.02 0.62
CA VAL A 574 -7.15 -26.05 -0.49
C VAL A 574 -8.55 -25.45 -0.48
N ARG A 575 -9.59 -26.27 -0.29
CA ARG A 575 -11.00 -25.84 -0.20
C ARG A 575 -11.24 -24.90 0.98
N ASN A 576 -10.68 -25.22 2.15
CA ASN A 576 -10.79 -24.37 3.34
C ASN A 576 -10.06 -23.02 3.13
N LEU A 577 -8.86 -23.02 2.52
CA LEU A 577 -8.13 -21.79 2.20
C LEU A 577 -8.84 -20.94 1.12
N GLN A 578 -9.50 -21.57 0.14
CA GLN A 578 -10.34 -20.87 -0.84
C GLN A 578 -11.55 -20.22 -0.18
N GLN A 579 -12.17 -20.88 0.81
CA GLN A 579 -13.27 -20.31 1.59
C GLN A 579 -12.80 -19.14 2.48
N GLU A 580 -11.60 -19.24 3.07
CA GLU A 580 -11.01 -18.14 3.86
C GLU A 580 -10.59 -16.94 2.98
N ILE A 581 -10.12 -17.18 1.76
CA ILE A 581 -9.86 -16.11 0.79
C ILE A 581 -11.17 -15.40 0.42
N ALA A 582 -12.22 -16.15 0.09
CA ALA A 582 -13.52 -15.59 -0.28
C ALA A 582 -14.15 -14.73 0.84
N THR A 583 -14.08 -15.16 2.11
CA THR A 583 -14.61 -14.35 3.24
C THR A 583 -13.75 -13.12 3.53
N ARG A 584 -12.43 -13.20 3.31
CA ARG A 584 -11.54 -12.02 3.38
C ARG A 584 -11.81 -11.02 2.25
N GLU A 585 -12.10 -11.50 1.04
CA GLU A 585 -12.48 -10.66 -0.11
C GLU A 585 -13.86 -9.98 0.10
N GLU A 586 -14.84 -10.71 0.65
CA GLU A 586 -16.13 -10.15 1.08
C GLU A 586 -15.93 -9.05 2.14
N ALA A 587 -15.09 -9.29 3.16
CA ALA A 587 -14.77 -8.29 4.18
C ALA A 587 -14.04 -7.06 3.62
N ILE A 588 -13.11 -7.23 2.67
CA ILE A 588 -12.39 -6.12 2.02
C ILE A 588 -13.38 -5.26 1.22
N THR A 589 -14.25 -5.85 0.40
CA THR A 589 -15.25 -5.09 -0.37
C THR A 589 -16.29 -4.41 0.53
N GLY A 590 -16.61 -5.00 1.68
CA GLY A 590 -17.38 -4.36 2.76
C GLY A 590 -16.69 -3.10 3.33
N LEU A 591 -15.39 -3.16 3.59
CA LEU A 591 -14.62 -1.99 4.05
C LEU A 591 -14.44 -0.93 2.96
N GLU A 592 -14.22 -1.32 1.70
CA GLU A 592 -14.13 -0.39 0.57
C GLU A 592 -15.44 0.36 0.34
N THR A 593 -16.59 -0.32 0.43
CA THR A 593 -17.91 0.33 0.31
C THR A 593 -18.21 1.24 1.49
N GLN A 594 -17.80 0.89 2.72
CA GLN A 594 -17.86 1.81 3.87
C GLN A 594 -16.96 3.05 3.68
N LEU A 595 -15.73 2.89 3.18
CA LEU A 595 -14.82 4.00 2.88
C LEU A 595 -15.37 4.90 1.77
N GLN A 596 -16.01 4.34 0.75
CA GLN A 596 -16.72 5.12 -0.27
C GLN A 596 -17.91 5.90 0.31
N LEU A 597 -18.71 5.29 1.19
CA LEU A 597 -19.85 5.94 1.86
C LEU A 597 -19.42 7.04 2.84
N LEU A 598 -18.31 6.85 3.57
CA LEU A 598 -17.69 7.91 4.36
C LEU A 598 -17.10 9.01 3.47
N GLY A 599 -16.52 8.63 2.33
CA GLY A 599 -16.00 9.56 1.33
C GLY A 599 -17.07 10.40 0.62
N THR A 600 -18.28 9.88 0.40
CA THR A 600 -19.42 10.68 -0.07
C THR A 600 -19.98 11.55 1.03
N ARG A 601 -20.28 10.99 2.22
CA ARG A 601 -20.74 11.77 3.38
C ARG A 601 -19.80 12.93 3.74
N LEU A 602 -18.48 12.73 3.66
CA LEU A 602 -17.50 13.80 3.89
C LEU A 602 -17.58 14.89 2.82
N LYS A 603 -17.76 14.53 1.54
CA LYS A 603 -17.99 15.51 0.46
C LYS A 603 -19.31 16.25 0.63
N ASP A 604 -20.37 15.57 1.07
CA ASP A 604 -21.70 16.15 1.28
C ASP A 604 -21.67 17.13 2.47
N ILE A 605 -21.02 16.75 3.59
CA ILE A 605 -20.82 17.62 4.76
C ILE A 605 -19.91 18.81 4.41
N GLN A 606 -18.82 18.60 3.68
CA GLN A 606 -17.96 19.68 3.19
C GLN A 606 -18.73 20.62 2.25
N GLY A 607 -19.50 20.07 1.30
CA GLY A 607 -20.35 20.84 0.39
C GLY A 607 -21.37 21.69 1.14
N PHE A 608 -22.12 21.08 2.07
CA PHE A 608 -23.09 21.77 2.92
C PHE A 608 -22.45 22.86 3.80
N ALA A 609 -21.29 22.60 4.40
CA ALA A 609 -20.54 23.60 5.16
C ALA A 609 -20.05 24.76 4.27
N PHE A 610 -19.56 24.47 3.06
CA PHE A 610 -19.16 25.50 2.10
C PHE A 610 -20.37 26.28 1.55
N GLU A 611 -21.54 25.66 1.38
CA GLU A 611 -22.78 26.34 0.96
C GLU A 611 -23.36 27.24 2.07
N LEU A 612 -23.41 26.75 3.31
CA LEU A 612 -23.77 27.56 4.48
C LEU A 612 -22.86 28.80 4.57
N LYS A 613 -21.54 28.63 4.46
CA LYS A 613 -20.60 29.77 4.50
C LYS A 613 -20.67 30.66 3.25
N ARG A 614 -20.96 30.12 2.06
CA ARG A 614 -21.19 30.90 0.82
C ARG A 614 -22.42 31.81 0.91
N ASN A 615 -23.37 31.47 1.79
CA ASN A 615 -24.56 32.27 2.08
C ASN A 615 -24.36 33.20 3.28
N ALA A 616 -23.72 32.75 4.37
CA ALA A 616 -23.50 33.54 5.58
C ALA A 616 -22.38 34.59 5.46
N ALA A 617 -21.29 34.28 4.76
CA ALA A 617 -20.03 35.03 4.84
C ALA A 617 -19.75 35.96 3.64
N ARG A 618 -20.77 36.52 2.99
CA ARG A 618 -20.59 37.56 1.96
C ARG A 618 -20.37 38.98 2.51
N ARG A 619 -19.91 39.10 3.76
CA ARG A 619 -19.30 40.35 4.25
C ARG A 619 -17.94 40.49 3.58
N THR A 620 -17.93 40.99 2.34
CA THR A 620 -16.71 41.51 1.72
C THR A 620 -16.17 42.59 2.64
N ILE A 621 -15.05 42.30 3.30
CA ILE A 621 -14.35 43.25 4.16
C ILE A 621 -13.93 44.45 3.31
N ASP A 622 -13.97 45.63 3.91
CA ASP A 622 -13.63 46.87 3.23
C ASP A 622 -12.18 46.84 2.74
N ASP A 623 -11.98 47.07 1.44
CA ASP A 623 -10.66 47.23 0.85
C ASP A 623 -9.94 48.46 1.43
N GLY A 624 -10.67 49.44 1.99
CA GLY A 624 -10.12 50.53 2.81
C GLY A 624 -9.32 50.01 4.00
N PHE A 625 -9.97 49.25 4.89
CA PHE A 625 -9.30 48.65 6.07
C PHE A 625 -8.07 47.79 5.71
N VAL A 626 -8.11 47.05 4.60
CA VAL A 626 -6.95 46.28 4.11
C VAL A 626 -5.82 47.19 3.61
N ARG A 627 -6.13 48.29 2.91
CA ARG A 627 -5.16 49.32 2.50
C ARG A 627 -4.53 50.00 3.71
N ASP A 628 -5.34 50.44 4.67
CA ASP A 628 -4.89 51.19 5.84
C ASP A 628 -3.93 50.37 6.71
N ARG A 629 -4.22 49.08 6.95
CA ARG A 629 -3.30 48.18 7.67
C ARG A 629 -2.03 47.88 6.88
N LEU A 630 -2.09 47.74 5.56
CA LEU A 630 -0.89 47.55 4.73
C LEU A 630 0.00 48.80 4.71
N GLU A 631 -0.56 50.02 4.74
CA GLU A 631 0.22 51.26 4.88
C GLU A 631 0.80 51.42 6.29
N TYR A 632 -0.02 51.25 7.34
CA TYR A 632 0.41 51.51 8.72
C TYR A 632 1.35 50.41 9.28
N GLU A 633 0.84 49.18 9.41
CA GLU A 633 1.53 48.08 10.10
C GLU A 633 2.69 47.55 9.26
N PHE A 634 2.43 47.22 7.99
CA PHE A 634 3.46 46.65 7.13
C PHE A 634 4.44 47.71 6.62
N ARG A 635 3.99 48.77 5.94
CA ARG A 635 4.90 49.71 5.24
C ARG A 635 5.58 50.71 6.15
N ASP A 636 4.83 51.50 6.92
CA ASP A 636 5.41 52.49 7.83
C ASP A 636 6.05 51.81 9.05
N GLY A 637 5.57 50.63 9.50
CA GLY A 637 6.25 49.79 10.49
C GLY A 637 7.65 49.33 10.06
N THR A 638 7.79 48.68 8.90
CA THR A 638 9.11 48.30 8.35
C THR A 638 10.03 49.51 8.12
N ARG A 639 9.47 50.61 7.62
CA ARG A 639 10.19 51.86 7.37
C ARG A 639 10.64 52.56 8.66
N HIS A 640 9.83 52.50 9.71
CA HIS A 640 10.20 52.98 11.05
C HIS A 640 11.35 52.15 11.60
N TRP A 641 11.24 50.82 11.56
CA TRP A 641 12.28 49.91 12.03
C TRP A 641 13.60 50.15 11.28
N ALA A 642 13.56 50.24 9.94
CA ALA A 642 14.72 50.53 9.11
C ALA A 642 15.34 51.92 9.37
N LYS A 643 14.52 52.94 9.68
CA LYS A 643 14.99 54.27 10.08
C LYS A 643 15.65 54.28 11.47
N THR A 644 15.17 53.44 12.39
CA THR A 644 15.66 53.35 13.79
C THR A 644 16.92 52.49 13.92
N TRP A 645 17.05 51.43 13.12
CA TRP A 645 18.16 50.46 13.20
C TRP A 645 19.15 50.50 12.02
N GLY A 646 18.78 51.10 10.88
CA GLY A 646 19.67 51.24 9.73
C GLY A 646 20.79 52.27 9.94
N ALA A 647 21.99 51.92 9.49
CA ALA A 647 23.19 52.74 9.55
C ALA A 647 23.10 53.98 8.64
N ASN A 648 23.93 54.98 8.92
CA ASN A 648 24.04 56.19 8.10
C ASN A 648 24.97 56.02 6.88
N LYS A 649 25.77 54.94 6.87
CA LYS A 649 26.70 54.49 5.81
C LYS A 649 26.81 52.97 5.90
N VAL A 650 27.16 52.29 4.81
CA VAL A 650 27.51 50.86 4.85
C VAL A 650 28.67 50.65 5.83
N THR A 651 28.56 49.64 6.69
CA THR A 651 29.54 49.33 7.74
C THR A 651 30.33 48.07 7.39
N THR A 652 31.65 48.12 7.62
CA THR A 652 32.65 47.03 7.50
C THR A 652 33.11 46.62 6.09
N ASP A 653 34.32 46.03 6.04
CA ASP A 653 34.94 45.43 4.86
C ASP A 653 34.24 44.10 4.51
N LEU A 654 33.31 44.18 3.55
CA LEU A 654 32.54 43.04 3.02
C LEU A 654 33.46 41.91 2.51
N GLN A 655 33.42 40.76 3.18
CA GLN A 655 34.14 39.56 2.76
C GLN A 655 33.57 39.00 1.45
N GLN A 656 34.40 38.35 0.65
CA GLN A 656 33.99 37.85 -0.67
C GLN A 656 32.93 36.73 -0.59
N SER A 657 32.86 35.98 0.52
CA SER A 657 31.76 35.08 0.84
C SER A 657 30.44 35.82 1.01
N ASP A 658 30.46 36.87 1.83
CA ASP A 658 29.30 37.63 2.26
C ASP A 658 28.72 38.44 1.10
N MET A 659 29.57 38.93 0.20
CA MET A 659 29.18 39.54 -1.07
C MET A 659 28.32 38.62 -1.94
N GLY A 660 28.54 37.30 -1.90
CA GLY A 660 27.75 36.33 -2.66
C GLY A 660 26.32 36.22 -2.14
N GLU A 661 26.14 36.05 -0.82
CA GLU A 661 24.82 35.98 -0.21
C GLU A 661 24.08 37.33 -0.30
N LEU A 662 24.80 38.42 -0.03
CA LEU A 662 24.29 39.79 -0.14
C LEU A 662 23.77 40.08 -1.56
N ARG A 663 24.52 39.69 -2.60
CA ARG A 663 24.09 39.81 -4.00
C ARG A 663 22.78 39.07 -4.27
N VAL A 664 22.62 37.85 -3.76
CA VAL A 664 21.40 37.04 -3.95
C VAL A 664 20.19 37.71 -3.30
N GLN A 665 20.31 38.24 -2.08
CA GLN A 665 19.19 38.93 -1.44
C GLN A 665 18.89 40.29 -2.09
N LEU A 666 19.92 41.07 -2.45
CA LEU A 666 19.75 42.35 -3.15
C LEU A 666 19.11 42.17 -4.53
N GLN A 667 19.40 41.08 -5.26
CA GLN A 667 18.79 40.81 -6.56
C GLN A 667 17.26 40.57 -6.48
N LYS A 668 16.70 40.25 -5.30
CA LYS A 668 15.24 40.19 -5.06
C LYS A 668 14.57 41.58 -4.95
N VAL A 669 15.35 42.64 -4.79
CA VAL A 669 14.85 44.01 -4.57
C VAL A 669 15.41 45.04 -5.55
N ALA A 670 16.59 44.84 -6.14
CA ALA A 670 17.31 45.84 -6.92
C ALA A 670 18.11 45.28 -8.11
N GLU A 671 18.43 46.14 -9.09
CA GLU A 671 19.24 45.76 -10.25
C GLU A 671 20.74 45.66 -9.95
N VAL A 672 21.17 44.49 -9.46
CA VAL A 672 22.59 44.16 -9.26
C VAL A 672 23.22 43.68 -10.57
N ARG A 673 24.08 44.50 -11.19
CA ARG A 673 24.66 44.19 -12.52
C ARG A 673 25.96 43.36 -12.48
N THR A 674 26.86 43.62 -11.53
CA THR A 674 28.17 42.92 -11.39
C THR A 674 28.77 43.16 -10.00
N ASP A 675 29.52 42.21 -9.45
CA ASP A 675 30.11 42.28 -8.09
C ASP A 675 30.98 43.53 -7.88
N VAL A 676 31.88 43.82 -8.81
CA VAL A 676 32.79 44.99 -8.75
C VAL A 676 32.05 46.33 -8.72
N ARG A 677 30.81 46.37 -9.24
CA ARG A 677 29.96 47.57 -9.17
C ARG A 677 29.02 47.57 -7.96
N LEU A 678 28.83 46.44 -7.29
CA LEU A 678 27.88 46.32 -6.18
C LEU A 678 28.24 47.24 -5.03
N VAL A 679 29.52 47.31 -4.64
CA VAL A 679 29.99 48.22 -3.57
C VAL A 679 29.67 49.68 -3.92
N VAL A 680 30.07 50.15 -5.10
CA VAL A 680 29.82 51.54 -5.56
C VAL A 680 28.31 51.81 -5.71
N GLN A 681 27.51 50.81 -6.12
CA GLN A 681 26.05 50.93 -6.19
C GLN A 681 25.39 51.00 -4.80
N LEU A 682 26.00 50.42 -3.77
CA LEU A 682 25.54 50.45 -2.38
C LEU A 682 25.99 51.72 -1.63
N GLU A 683 27.22 52.21 -1.86
CA GLU A 683 27.68 53.50 -1.33
C GLU A 683 26.81 54.68 -1.83
N ALA A 684 26.23 54.54 -3.03
CA ALA A 684 25.31 55.50 -3.63
C ALA A 684 23.83 55.30 -3.22
N LEU A 685 23.53 54.46 -2.22
CA LEU A 685 22.19 54.27 -1.65
C LEU A 685 22.20 54.61 -0.16
N ASP A 686 21.09 55.16 0.35
CA ASP A 686 20.89 55.25 1.80
C ASP A 686 20.75 53.83 2.36
N PRO A 687 21.62 53.36 3.28
CA PRO A 687 21.52 52.01 3.84
C PRO A 687 20.16 51.73 4.47
N ARG A 688 19.47 52.75 4.98
CA ARG A 688 18.12 52.61 5.55
C ARG A 688 17.09 52.21 4.50
N LEU A 689 17.19 52.71 3.27
CA LEU A 689 16.33 52.27 2.17
C LEU A 689 16.64 50.82 1.75
N VAL A 690 17.90 50.40 1.87
CA VAL A 690 18.32 49.01 1.59
C VAL A 690 17.82 48.06 2.69
N VAL A 691 17.93 48.44 3.97
CA VAL A 691 17.32 47.71 5.09
C VAL A 691 15.81 47.61 4.90
N ASP A 692 15.15 48.72 4.53
CA ASP A 692 13.70 48.77 4.37
C ASP A 692 13.21 47.86 3.22
N ALA A 693 13.91 47.89 2.08
CA ALA A 693 13.64 47.01 0.95
C ALA A 693 13.86 45.53 1.29
N LEU A 694 15.00 45.20 1.91
CA LEU A 694 15.34 43.83 2.31
C LEU A 694 14.37 43.29 3.37
N LEU A 695 13.99 44.09 4.36
CA LEU A 695 13.00 43.71 5.38
C LEU A 695 11.62 43.53 4.75
N SER A 696 11.15 44.49 3.94
CA SER A 696 9.85 44.41 3.27
C SER A 696 9.76 43.18 2.35
N ARG A 697 10.85 42.82 1.65
CA ARG A 697 10.94 41.57 0.87
C ARG A 697 10.98 40.33 1.77
N TYR A 698 11.74 40.35 2.86
CA TYR A 698 11.89 39.21 3.77
C TYR A 698 10.56 38.87 4.46
N LEU A 699 9.79 39.86 4.91
CA LEU A 699 8.44 39.65 5.45
C LEU A 699 7.48 39.14 4.35
N VAL A 700 7.59 39.64 3.11
CA VAL A 700 6.79 39.10 1.99
C VAL A 700 7.13 37.63 1.71
N ASP A 701 8.41 37.27 1.59
CA ASP A 701 8.85 35.89 1.40
C ASP A 701 8.34 34.99 2.55
N ASN A 702 8.68 35.32 3.80
CA ASN A 702 8.47 34.44 4.96
C ASN A 702 7.05 34.48 5.56
N ILE A 703 6.25 35.53 5.32
CA ILE A 703 4.96 35.73 6.02
C ILE A 703 3.77 35.81 5.06
N PHE A 704 3.91 36.50 3.92
CA PHE A 704 2.81 36.63 2.95
C PHE A 704 2.81 35.56 1.86
N LEU A 705 3.98 35.11 1.38
CA LEU A 705 4.13 34.06 0.37
C LEU A 705 4.27 32.69 1.03
N GLU A 706 5.14 32.53 2.03
CA GLU A 706 5.28 31.27 2.74
C GLU A 706 4.03 30.90 3.54
N SER A 707 3.38 29.83 3.10
CA SER A 707 2.78 28.86 4.00
C SER A 707 3.67 27.62 4.16
N SER A 708 4.44 27.22 3.13
CA SER A 708 5.15 25.92 3.09
C SER A 708 6.45 25.82 3.89
N ASN A 709 7.38 26.76 3.73
CA ASN A 709 8.78 26.48 4.07
C ASN A 709 9.07 26.55 5.58
N ALA A 710 8.19 27.25 6.33
CA ALA A 710 8.24 27.34 7.79
C ALA A 710 8.21 25.96 8.50
N ALA A 711 7.70 24.91 7.83
CA ALA A 711 7.49 23.60 8.42
C ALA A 711 8.71 22.65 8.32
N GLY A 712 9.89 23.18 7.98
CA GLY A 712 11.14 22.42 7.77
C GLY A 712 12.28 22.71 8.77
N GLY A 713 11.98 23.21 9.98
CA GLY A 713 12.99 23.60 10.98
C GLY A 713 13.01 22.81 12.30
N HIS A 714 11.97 22.04 12.60
CA HIS A 714 11.86 21.25 13.83
C HIS A 714 11.25 19.87 13.51
N ASP A 715 11.95 18.80 13.92
CA ASP A 715 11.62 17.41 13.56
C ASP A 715 10.54 16.76 14.43
N GLU A 716 9.96 17.49 15.40
CA GLU A 716 8.81 17.00 16.15
C GLU A 716 7.54 17.01 15.26
N VAL A 717 7.21 15.85 14.72
CA VAL A 717 6.06 15.62 13.85
C VAL A 717 4.75 15.61 14.67
N SER A 718 4.33 16.79 15.14
CA SER A 718 2.95 17.01 15.57
C SER A 718 1.98 16.67 14.43
N MET A 719 0.84 16.05 14.75
CA MET A 719 -0.22 15.75 13.80
C MET A 719 -0.74 17.01 13.09
N GLU A 720 -0.71 18.16 13.77
CA GLU A 720 -1.07 19.47 13.21
C GLU A 720 -0.06 19.96 12.17
N SER A 721 1.24 19.67 12.39
CA SER A 721 2.30 19.95 11.42
C SER A 721 2.12 19.11 10.15
N ALA A 722 1.75 17.84 10.30
CA ALA A 722 1.42 16.96 9.17
C ALA A 722 0.17 17.43 8.40
N LEU A 723 -0.92 17.76 9.11
CA LEU A 723 -2.15 18.30 8.50
C LEU A 723 -1.89 19.63 7.79
N SER A 724 -1.13 20.55 8.42
CA SER A 724 -0.73 21.82 7.83
C SER A 724 0.06 21.60 6.53
N LYS A 725 1.12 20.78 6.56
CA LYS A 725 1.90 20.39 5.38
C LYS A 725 1.00 19.85 4.26
N PHE A 726 0.08 18.94 4.57
CA PHE A 726 -0.87 18.39 3.60
C PHE A 726 -1.80 19.46 2.99
N LEU A 727 -2.41 20.31 3.80
CA LEU A 727 -3.29 21.39 3.32
C LEU A 727 -2.54 22.41 2.44
N ILE A 728 -1.24 22.60 2.70
CA ILE A 728 -0.37 23.49 1.90
C ILE A 728 0.00 22.87 0.55
N GLU A 729 0.38 21.59 0.50
CA GLU A 729 0.64 20.92 -0.79
C GLU A 729 -0.66 20.72 -1.60
N LEU A 730 -1.81 20.53 -0.94
CA LEU A 730 -3.11 20.53 -1.59
C LEU A 730 -3.47 21.92 -2.16
N TYR A 731 -3.20 23.01 -1.42
CA TYR A 731 -3.34 24.38 -1.93
C TYR A 731 -2.44 24.64 -3.13
N LYS A 732 -1.15 24.27 -3.07
CA LYS A 732 -0.22 24.34 -4.21
C LYS A 732 -0.74 23.56 -5.41
N THR A 733 -1.26 22.36 -5.20
CA THR A 733 -1.83 21.52 -6.26
C THR A 733 -3.02 22.22 -6.92
N PHE A 734 -3.94 22.80 -6.14
CA PHE A 734 -5.03 23.60 -6.69
C PHE A 734 -4.54 24.85 -7.44
N MET A 735 -3.49 25.55 -6.96
CA MET A 735 -2.93 26.74 -7.63
C MET A 735 -2.43 26.43 -9.06
N HIS A 736 -1.97 25.20 -9.34
CA HIS A 736 -1.57 24.77 -10.68
C HIS A 736 -2.75 24.41 -11.61
N VAL A 737 -3.95 24.19 -11.05
CA VAL A 737 -5.16 23.82 -11.79
C VAL A 737 -6.07 25.02 -12.02
N ASP A 738 -6.31 25.82 -10.98
CA ASP A 738 -7.16 27.02 -10.99
C ASP A 738 -6.82 27.90 -9.79
N GLU A 739 -6.00 28.94 -10.00
CA GLU A 739 -5.61 29.95 -9.00
C GLU A 739 -6.83 30.50 -8.23
N SER A 740 -7.91 30.85 -8.94
CA SER A 740 -9.09 31.46 -8.33
C SER A 740 -9.83 30.49 -7.38
N LYS A 741 -10.01 29.24 -7.81
CA LYS A 741 -10.61 28.19 -6.95
C LYS A 741 -9.68 27.83 -5.79
N ALA A 742 -8.36 27.80 -6.01
CA ALA A 742 -7.38 27.54 -4.95
C ALA A 742 -7.45 28.59 -3.84
N HIS A 743 -7.54 29.88 -4.20
CA HIS A 743 -7.71 30.97 -3.24
C HIS A 743 -9.07 30.92 -2.54
N SER A 744 -10.17 30.61 -3.25
CA SER A 744 -11.48 30.37 -2.61
C SER A 744 -11.43 29.24 -1.60
N TRP A 745 -10.87 28.09 -1.98
CA TRP A 745 -10.72 26.93 -1.09
C TRP A 745 -9.87 27.25 0.13
N ARG A 746 -8.72 27.93 -0.04
CA ARG A 746 -7.88 28.41 1.06
C ARG A 746 -8.66 29.32 2.00
N SER A 747 -9.39 30.29 1.46
CA SER A 747 -10.21 31.24 2.22
C SER A 747 -11.30 30.53 3.03
N GLN A 748 -11.97 29.55 2.43
CA GLN A 748 -13.01 28.75 3.08
C GLN A 748 -12.45 27.85 4.18
N THR A 749 -11.36 27.13 3.91
CA THR A 749 -10.65 26.27 4.86
C THR A 749 -10.11 27.08 6.06
N LEU A 750 -9.46 28.22 5.84
CA LEU A 750 -9.03 29.12 6.93
C LEU A 750 -10.21 29.76 7.69
N GLY A 751 -11.38 29.88 7.06
CA GLY A 751 -12.61 30.31 7.69
C GLY A 751 -13.32 29.20 8.50
N LEU A 752 -13.11 27.92 8.17
CA LEU A 752 -13.58 26.79 8.98
C LEU A 752 -12.80 26.71 10.30
N PHE A 753 -11.47 26.80 10.25
CA PHE A 753 -10.63 26.73 11.46
C PHE A 753 -10.89 27.86 12.48
N LYS A 754 -11.37 29.05 12.05
CA LYS A 754 -11.71 30.14 12.99
C LYS A 754 -12.98 29.88 13.83
N GLU A 755 -13.86 28.97 13.40
CA GLU A 755 -15.13 28.68 14.09
C GLU A 755 -15.09 27.39 14.92
N SER A 756 -13.94 26.71 14.97
CA SER A 756 -13.71 25.62 15.93
C SER A 756 -13.63 26.13 17.38
N GLU A 757 -13.37 27.42 17.57
CA GLU A 757 -13.52 28.16 18.84
C GLU A 757 -15.00 28.46 19.12
N LEU A 758 -15.85 27.44 19.08
CA LEU A 758 -17.31 27.52 19.27
C LEU A 758 -17.68 27.72 20.77
N GLY A 759 -16.84 28.44 21.52
CA GLY A 759 -16.72 28.33 22.98
C GLY A 759 -16.49 29.62 23.78
N SER A 760 -16.45 30.81 23.17
CA SER A 760 -16.38 32.08 23.92
C SER A 760 -16.86 33.32 23.14
N VAL A 761 -18.18 33.48 23.02
CA VAL A 761 -18.82 34.68 22.45
C VAL A 761 -18.80 35.86 23.47
N ALA A 762 -17.61 36.27 23.92
CA ALA A 762 -17.45 37.18 25.06
C ALA A 762 -16.24 38.12 25.06
N GLU A 763 -15.17 37.89 24.29
CA GLU A 763 -13.99 38.78 24.21
C GLU A 763 -13.55 39.01 22.75
N GLU A 764 -14.05 40.08 22.11
CA GLU A 764 -13.53 40.53 20.79
C GLU A 764 -12.40 41.57 20.90
N ASP A 765 -12.17 42.17 22.07
CA ASP A 765 -11.20 43.27 22.27
C ASP A 765 -9.83 42.85 22.87
N SER A 766 -9.68 41.59 23.28
CA SER A 766 -8.40 41.04 23.79
C SER A 766 -7.59 40.42 22.66
N PRO A 767 -6.44 41.00 22.22
CA PRO A 767 -5.48 40.30 21.35
C PRO A 767 -4.73 39.24 22.18
N SER A 768 -5.42 38.15 22.47
CA SER A 768 -4.88 37.02 23.23
C SER A 768 -3.69 36.41 22.48
N LYS A 769 -2.60 36.15 23.21
CA LYS A 769 -1.36 35.58 22.65
C LYS A 769 -1.47 34.07 22.44
N GLY A 770 -2.53 33.65 21.75
CA GLY A 770 -2.90 32.25 21.55
C GLY A 770 -1.92 31.49 20.67
N GLU A 771 -0.92 30.88 21.33
CA GLU A 771 -0.35 29.52 21.16
C GLU A 771 -0.09 28.93 19.75
N GLY A 772 -0.23 29.70 18.68
CA GLY A 772 0.35 29.43 17.36
C GLY A 772 1.79 29.91 17.29
N THR A 773 2.66 29.37 18.15
CA THR A 773 4.06 29.76 18.37
C THR A 773 4.99 29.42 17.21
N ARG A 774 4.73 30.02 16.03
CA ARG A 774 5.75 30.17 15.00
C ARG A 774 6.92 30.96 15.62
N ASP A 775 8.13 30.43 15.46
CA ASP A 775 9.35 31.02 16.01
C ASP A 775 9.72 32.35 15.34
N TRP A 776 9.02 33.41 15.74
CA TRP A 776 9.30 34.79 15.32
C TRP A 776 10.67 35.26 15.80
N TYR A 777 11.13 34.78 16.95
CA TYR A 777 12.43 35.15 17.53
C TYR A 777 13.58 34.63 16.67
N GLY A 778 13.56 33.35 16.30
CA GLY A 778 14.51 32.79 15.34
C GLY A 778 14.34 33.33 13.92
N LEU A 779 13.12 33.70 13.49
CA LEU A 779 12.93 34.39 12.21
C LEU A 779 13.58 35.79 12.21
N ALA A 780 13.42 36.55 13.30
CA ALA A 780 14.07 37.84 13.52
C ALA A 780 15.60 37.69 13.61
N GLN A 781 16.10 36.70 14.36
CA GLN A 781 17.53 36.41 14.44
C GLN A 781 18.13 36.03 13.08
N ARG A 782 17.47 35.17 12.29
CA ARG A 782 17.93 34.81 10.93
C ARG A 782 18.00 36.04 10.01
N PHE A 783 17.06 36.96 10.11
CA PHE A 783 17.13 38.23 9.38
C PHE A 783 18.37 39.03 9.79
N LEU A 784 18.54 39.28 11.10
CA LEU A 784 19.62 40.10 11.67
C LEU A 784 21.02 39.50 11.48
N GLN A 785 21.14 38.18 11.47
CA GLN A 785 22.38 37.45 11.20
C GLN A 785 22.72 37.39 9.69
N GLY A 786 21.71 37.53 8.83
CA GLY A 786 21.87 37.53 7.37
C GLY A 786 22.47 38.83 6.79
N PRO A 787 22.44 39.00 5.45
CA PRO A 787 23.15 40.10 4.77
C PRO A 787 22.66 41.52 5.08
N VAL A 788 21.56 41.70 5.81
CA VAL A 788 21.15 43.03 6.29
C VAL A 788 22.16 43.63 7.27
N ARG A 789 22.97 42.80 7.95
CA ARG A 789 23.92 43.21 8.99
C ARG A 789 24.89 44.33 8.57
N PHE A 790 25.27 44.40 7.30
CA PHE A 790 26.16 45.43 6.73
C PHE A 790 25.51 46.82 6.54
N PHE A 791 24.19 46.89 6.71
CA PHE A 791 23.40 48.12 6.64
C PHE A 791 22.77 48.50 7.98
N LEU A 792 22.96 47.70 9.03
CA LEU A 792 22.51 48.00 10.38
C LEU A 792 23.56 48.81 11.15
N LYS A 793 23.12 49.72 12.01
CA LYS A 793 24.00 50.41 12.94
C LYS A 793 24.58 49.39 13.94
N PRO A 794 25.86 49.50 14.34
CA PRO A 794 26.37 48.69 15.46
C PRO A 794 25.61 49.06 16.74
N VAL A 795 25.27 48.05 17.54
CA VAL A 795 24.42 48.15 18.74
C VAL A 795 25.07 47.44 19.93
N SER A 796 24.82 47.93 21.14
CA SER A 796 25.15 47.19 22.37
C SER A 796 24.25 45.96 22.55
N SER A 797 24.66 44.98 23.35
CA SER A 797 23.87 43.75 23.58
C SER A 797 22.47 44.02 24.13
N SER A 798 22.31 45.07 24.95
CA SER A 798 21.01 45.54 25.45
C SER A 798 20.15 46.20 24.37
N GLU A 799 20.75 46.94 23.44
CA GLU A 799 20.02 47.49 22.29
C GLU A 799 19.66 46.41 21.28
N HIS A 800 20.49 45.36 21.12
CA HIS A 800 20.21 44.22 20.26
C HIS A 800 18.98 43.44 20.73
N GLN A 801 18.79 43.27 22.04
CA GLN A 801 17.57 42.70 22.61
C GLN A 801 16.32 43.48 22.16
N VAL A 802 16.33 44.81 22.31
CA VAL A 802 15.22 45.69 21.88
C VAL A 802 15.03 45.69 20.35
N GLN A 803 16.12 45.60 19.58
CA GLN A 803 16.09 45.46 18.12
C GLN A 803 15.38 44.18 17.68
N VAL A 804 15.65 43.06 18.36
CA VAL A 804 14.98 41.77 18.12
C VAL A 804 13.51 41.84 18.54
N GLU A 805 13.21 42.39 19.73
CA GLU A 805 11.84 42.50 20.25
C GLU A 805 10.94 43.33 19.30
N GLN A 806 11.40 44.50 18.85
CA GLN A 806 10.68 45.33 17.86
C GLN A 806 10.52 44.64 16.50
N LEU A 807 11.47 43.76 16.11
CA LEU A 807 11.37 43.00 14.87
C LEU A 807 10.38 41.84 15.00
N VAL A 808 10.32 41.19 16.17
CA VAL A 808 9.34 40.14 16.51
C VAL A 808 7.92 40.70 16.56
N GLU A 809 7.73 41.87 17.17
CA GLU A 809 6.45 42.60 17.21
C GLU A 809 5.93 42.88 15.79
N LEU A 810 6.73 43.55 14.96
CA LEU A 810 6.45 43.83 13.55
C LEU A 810 6.19 42.55 12.72
N MET A 811 6.92 41.47 12.98
CA MET A 811 6.68 40.17 12.35
C MET A 811 5.32 39.57 12.75
N SER A 812 4.93 39.68 14.02
CA SER A 812 3.64 39.18 14.50
C SER A 812 2.47 39.98 13.93
N GLU A 813 2.54 41.32 13.96
CA GLU A 813 1.52 42.21 13.35
C GLU A 813 1.36 41.90 11.85
N THR A 814 2.48 41.81 11.13
CA THR A 814 2.50 41.45 9.70
C THR A 814 1.93 40.05 9.47
N ALA A 815 2.10 39.12 10.41
CA ALA A 815 1.53 37.78 10.32
C ALA A 815 0.02 37.75 10.53
N ASP A 816 -0.50 38.57 11.45
CA ASP A 816 -1.94 38.70 11.65
C ASP A 816 -2.61 39.45 10.51
N LEU A 817 -1.94 40.46 9.91
CA LEU A 817 -2.36 41.06 8.66
C LEU A 817 -2.34 40.04 7.49
N SER A 818 -1.29 39.22 7.38
CA SER A 818 -1.22 38.12 6.40
C SER A 818 -2.33 37.08 6.59
N ARG A 819 -2.60 36.65 7.83
CA ARG A 819 -3.73 35.76 8.18
C ARG A 819 -5.07 36.40 7.80
N TYR A 820 -5.27 37.67 8.12
CA TYR A 820 -6.48 38.45 7.82
C TYR A 820 -6.73 38.61 6.31
N ILE A 821 -5.68 38.87 5.54
CA ILE A 821 -5.74 38.95 4.08
C ILE A 821 -5.92 37.56 3.44
N ARG A 822 -5.25 36.52 3.94
CA ARG A 822 -5.39 35.14 3.44
C ARG A 822 -6.78 34.53 3.66
N ARG A 823 -7.52 35.04 4.66
CA ARG A 823 -8.95 34.78 4.94
C ARG A 823 -9.93 35.50 3.99
N GLN A 824 -9.44 36.35 3.08
CA GLN A 824 -10.27 36.91 2.00
C GLN A 824 -10.35 35.95 0.81
N TYR A 825 -11.50 35.96 0.12
CA TYR A 825 -11.77 35.18 -1.10
C TYR A 825 -10.98 35.67 -2.33
N THR A 826 -10.10 36.65 -2.19
CA THR A 826 -9.32 37.24 -3.29
C THR A 826 -7.98 36.52 -3.50
N ALA A 827 -7.57 36.44 -4.77
CA ALA A 827 -6.24 36.00 -5.14
C ALA A 827 -5.22 37.12 -4.85
N LEU A 828 -4.61 37.09 -3.66
CA LEU A 828 -3.53 38.02 -3.32
C LEU A 828 -2.33 37.78 -4.25
N GLN A 829 -2.10 38.73 -5.16
CA GLN A 829 -0.89 38.80 -5.98
C GLN A 829 0.06 39.82 -5.36
N ILE A 830 1.31 39.43 -5.14
CA ILE A 830 2.37 40.29 -4.58
C ILE A 830 3.47 40.42 -5.61
N ARG A 831 3.89 41.65 -5.90
CA ARG A 831 4.88 41.95 -6.95
C ARG A 831 6.10 42.63 -6.36
N GLY A 832 7.21 41.90 -6.29
CA GLY A 832 8.53 42.44 -5.97
C GLY A 832 9.29 42.92 -7.20
N PHE A 833 10.59 43.16 -7.06
CA PHE A 833 11.45 43.71 -8.12
C PHE A 833 11.46 42.86 -9.39
N GLU A 834 11.39 41.54 -9.28
CA GLU A 834 11.33 40.59 -10.40
C GLU A 834 10.18 40.83 -11.37
N HIS A 835 9.07 41.45 -10.92
CA HIS A 835 7.95 41.82 -11.78
C HIS A 835 8.18 43.13 -12.54
N TYR A 836 8.90 44.08 -11.93
CA TYR A 836 9.15 45.43 -12.46
C TYR A 836 10.54 45.58 -13.11
N GLN A 837 11.38 44.54 -13.06
CA GLN A 837 12.72 44.55 -13.61
C GLN A 837 12.69 44.86 -15.11
N GLY A 838 13.35 45.96 -15.50
CA GLY A 838 13.39 46.40 -16.89
C GLY A 838 12.20 47.27 -17.32
N GLN A 839 11.15 47.40 -16.50
CA GLN A 839 10.09 48.36 -16.76
C GLN A 839 10.56 49.81 -16.52
N ALA A 840 9.92 50.74 -17.22
CA ALA A 840 10.04 52.17 -16.99
C ALA A 840 8.94 52.65 -16.03
N PHE A 841 9.27 53.60 -15.16
CA PHE A 841 8.32 54.22 -14.25
C PHE A 841 7.33 55.14 -14.99
N ARG A 842 6.13 55.27 -14.39
CA ARG A 842 5.16 56.33 -14.70
C ARG A 842 4.43 56.74 -13.43
N HIS A 843 4.26 58.04 -13.22
CA HIS A 843 3.47 58.60 -12.11
C HIS A 843 1.99 58.16 -12.17
N ASP A 844 1.42 58.05 -13.37
CA ASP A 844 0.03 57.64 -13.63
C ASP A 844 -0.24 56.15 -13.35
N SER A 845 0.79 55.36 -13.08
CA SER A 845 0.68 53.90 -12.97
C SER A 845 -0.21 53.48 -11.80
N PRO A 846 -1.22 52.62 -12.02
CA PRO A 846 -2.01 52.04 -10.94
C PRO A 846 -1.20 51.01 -10.12
N GLU A 847 -0.05 50.54 -10.61
CA GLU A 847 0.71 49.44 -9.96
C GLU A 847 1.94 49.89 -9.17
N MET A 848 2.43 51.13 -9.34
CA MET A 848 3.65 51.61 -8.67
C MET A 848 3.56 53.10 -8.27
N GLU A 849 4.36 53.48 -7.28
CA GLU A 849 4.49 54.85 -6.77
C GLU A 849 5.95 55.16 -6.42
N LEU A 850 6.33 56.43 -6.43
CA LEU A 850 7.72 56.85 -6.26
C LEU A 850 8.11 56.92 -4.77
N ASP A 851 9.28 56.41 -4.40
CA ASP A 851 9.77 56.56 -3.03
C ASP A 851 9.98 58.03 -2.64
N ARG A 852 9.57 58.37 -1.40
CA ARG A 852 9.58 59.74 -0.86
C ARG A 852 11.01 60.35 -0.82
N TYR A 853 12.07 59.55 -0.96
CA TYR A 853 13.46 59.99 -1.13
C TYR A 853 13.67 60.90 -2.36
N HIS A 854 12.93 60.69 -3.46
CA HIS A 854 13.03 61.53 -4.67
C HIS A 854 12.43 62.93 -4.50
N ARG A 855 11.63 63.17 -3.43
CA ARG A 855 11.01 64.46 -3.09
C ARG A 855 10.20 65.12 -4.22
N MET A 856 9.57 64.31 -5.07
CA MET A 856 8.61 64.81 -6.06
C MET A 856 7.19 64.75 -5.51
N ASP A 857 6.31 65.61 -6.01
CA ASP A 857 4.87 65.52 -5.76
C ASP A 857 4.25 64.34 -6.55
N PRO A 858 3.12 63.75 -6.10
CA PRO A 858 2.54 62.56 -6.74
C PRO A 858 2.18 62.74 -8.23
N ASP A 859 1.86 63.97 -8.64
CA ASP A 859 1.45 64.31 -10.00
C ASP A 859 2.64 64.70 -10.93
N ASP A 860 3.89 64.54 -10.46
CA ASP A 860 5.08 64.98 -11.17
C ASP A 860 5.62 63.92 -12.15
N SER A 861 5.27 64.09 -13.43
CA SER A 861 5.70 63.25 -14.55
C SER A 861 7.17 63.41 -14.97
N ARG A 862 7.99 64.25 -14.33
CA ARG A 862 9.38 64.53 -14.76
C ARG A 862 10.36 63.35 -14.71
N ARG A 863 9.98 62.23 -14.10
CA ARG A 863 10.75 60.97 -14.05
C ARG A 863 10.05 59.82 -14.81
N ASP A 864 8.98 60.10 -15.56
CA ASP A 864 8.34 59.11 -16.43
C ASP A 864 9.31 58.64 -17.51
N GLY A 865 9.40 57.33 -17.72
CA GLY A 865 10.38 56.73 -18.61
C GLY A 865 11.69 56.30 -17.92
N ASP A 866 11.99 56.82 -16.72
CA ASP A 866 13.18 56.38 -15.98
C ASP A 866 13.06 54.93 -15.52
N ARG A 867 14.20 54.25 -15.45
CA ARG A 867 14.23 52.81 -15.20
C ARG A 867 14.28 52.50 -13.72
N ILE A 868 13.41 51.58 -13.29
CA ILE A 868 13.29 51.14 -11.89
C ILE A 868 14.60 50.48 -11.46
N ARG A 869 15.24 51.04 -10.42
CA ARG A 869 16.51 50.56 -9.86
C ARG A 869 16.29 49.60 -8.69
N MET A 870 15.27 49.86 -7.87
CA MET A 870 14.91 49.07 -6.68
C MET A 870 13.41 49.16 -6.39
N VAL A 871 12.81 48.10 -5.85
CA VAL A 871 11.49 48.10 -5.21
C VAL A 871 11.72 48.15 -3.70
N VAL A 872 11.30 49.24 -3.06
CA VAL A 872 11.39 49.43 -1.60
C VAL A 872 10.24 48.73 -0.88
N LYS A 873 9.02 48.82 -1.43
CA LYS A 873 7.84 48.09 -0.92
C LYS A 873 7.23 47.27 -2.06
N PRO A 874 7.09 45.94 -1.93
CA PRO A 874 6.32 45.13 -2.88
C PRO A 874 4.89 45.66 -3.03
N GLY A 875 4.32 45.53 -4.24
CA GLY A 875 2.93 45.90 -4.51
C GLY A 875 1.98 44.76 -4.15
N PHE A 876 0.81 45.07 -3.58
CA PHE A 876 -0.22 44.12 -3.15
C PHE A 876 -1.49 44.34 -3.96
N PHE A 877 -1.96 43.29 -4.63
CA PHE A 877 -3.07 43.33 -5.57
C PHE A 877 -4.05 42.19 -5.34
N ALA A 878 -5.30 42.41 -5.74
CA ALA A 878 -6.34 41.39 -5.78
C ALA A 878 -7.15 41.54 -7.08
N PRO A 879 -7.54 40.47 -7.78
CA PRO A 879 -8.54 40.56 -8.83
C PRO A 879 -9.89 40.93 -8.22
N GLY A 880 -10.56 41.92 -8.79
CA GLY A 880 -11.92 42.30 -8.42
C GLY A 880 -12.95 41.24 -8.84
N PRO A 881 -14.15 41.25 -8.24
CA PRO A 881 -15.19 40.29 -8.55
C PRO A 881 -15.70 40.45 -9.99
N ALA A 882 -15.58 39.37 -10.78
CA ALA A 882 -16.12 39.16 -12.14
C ALA A 882 -15.66 40.11 -13.27
N ASN A 883 -15.46 41.41 -13.01
CA ASN A 883 -15.25 42.43 -14.06
C ASN A 883 -13.79 42.53 -14.56
N GLY A 884 -12.84 41.80 -13.95
CA GLY A 884 -11.42 41.85 -14.32
C GLY A 884 -10.64 43.08 -13.81
N GLU A 885 -11.31 44.07 -13.23
CA GLU A 885 -10.68 45.22 -12.59
C GLU A 885 -9.73 44.77 -11.46
N ARG A 886 -8.47 45.19 -11.51
CA ARG A 886 -7.48 44.89 -10.47
C ARG A 886 -7.68 45.84 -9.28
N LYS A 887 -8.06 45.30 -8.13
CA LYS A 887 -8.00 46.03 -6.86
C LYS A 887 -6.55 46.21 -6.47
N VAL A 888 -6.15 47.45 -6.25
CA VAL A 888 -4.82 47.81 -5.73
C VAL A 888 -4.97 48.01 -4.22
N TRP A 889 -4.37 47.11 -3.44
CA TRP A 889 -4.29 47.22 -1.99
C TRP A 889 -3.00 47.92 -1.54
N ALA A 890 -1.94 47.91 -2.35
CA ALA A 890 -0.74 48.74 -2.18
C ALA A 890 0.03 48.85 -3.51
N LYS A 891 0.39 50.06 -3.97
CA LYS A 891 1.21 50.29 -5.17
C LYS A 891 2.69 49.97 -4.90
N ALA A 892 3.42 49.25 -5.75
CA ALA A 892 4.84 49.00 -5.47
C ALA A 892 5.64 50.31 -5.32
N VAL A 893 6.29 50.54 -4.18
CA VAL A 893 7.09 51.75 -3.95
C VAL A 893 8.46 51.54 -4.60
N VAL A 894 8.81 52.38 -5.57
CA VAL A 894 10.02 52.21 -6.38
C VAL A 894 11.04 53.32 -6.18
N LEU A 895 12.32 52.94 -6.23
CA LEU A 895 13.45 53.85 -6.38
C LEU A 895 13.93 53.80 -7.83
N LEU A 896 14.04 54.97 -8.46
CA LEU A 896 14.52 55.12 -9.84
C LEU A 896 16.05 55.21 -9.90
N THR A 897 16.56 55.31 -11.14
CA THR A 897 17.99 55.46 -11.41
C THR A 897 18.52 56.85 -11.09
#